data_AF-A0A2N2JGW9-F1
#
_entry.id   AF-A0A2N2JGW9-F1
#
_cell.length_a   1.000
_cell.length_b   1.000
_cell.length_c   1.000
_cell.angle_alpha   90.00
_cell.angle_beta   90.00
_cell.angle_gamma   90.00
#
_symmetry.space_group_name_H-M   'P 1'
#
loop_
_entity.id
_entity.type
_entity.pdbx_description
1 polymer ?
#
loop_
_entity_poly.entity_id
_entity_poly.type
_entity_poly.pdbx_seq_one_letter_code
_entity_poly.pdbx_strand_id
1 'polypeptide(L)'
;MATSRVLPVLLATALACAACGDDAPSVVTASADHVADVVAAGPADAIADATSGDTAGPLDTSVLADTTPPDTVPNDTWPGTDTAPPADTSPPDTTPPSGPSLTGPTVLPLPWVAAGGGATEGSALFQNLGLAGPVTVTLTGASGLHLTAPPTYAEAGATVPVTVRWDGAATPTNARGDLHLAWDGGAVDLPVWAVAGDPTIAAASWQPFTSAQGVLYGHGVTLAFPTAPYPAPGGSWSDPSVLLFVPADFRDRGVTDLVVHFHGFGAVVDDVVATQGYREQLYLSGVNAVFVAPQGPKNASSGDFGKLMDPGGLEALVRDVVSVLYRDGWLATPIAGDLILTEHSGGYQAVAENLDAITEGGEVTHAMLFDGLYARVDQYTAFANAGGIFRSDYTATGGTKTLNQGIASTLGAATAPTQANLRDRDAVVWFADTGHYDAMRYEMAFAEALRWAATRSRRGPRVELRTATRSGDTVTVRWFSPRDDDLVGFDVEAAEPGGAWQIVASVGASAESATFSASGGREVRVVPRVVGVSLADALRSDAGFVGGAADVLVVDGFDRALGGSFVGLRHGFAARVGAAVAGAAYASNEAITDDGFPLAGYDAVIWLVGDESTSDHTFTLAEQAAVDAYLDGGGALVASGSEIGWDLGSQGNGGAFLTGLGAKYAADDSDSYTVSGAGELAGLGPFAYGGPGAAYPEDFPDALSAAAGGEIALRYASGQGAAAGVFGQSVVVGFPLELVDSDADLAALASALVGFARGD
;
A
#
# COMPACT_ATOMS: atom_id res chain seq x y z
N MET A 1 -33.54 -19.89 39.99
CA MET A 1 -32.23 -20.38 40.50
C MET A 1 -31.24 -19.25 40.21
N ALA A 2 -31.06 -18.25 41.11
CA ALA A 2 -30.14 -18.24 42.26
C ALA A 2 -28.72 -18.71 41.83
N THR A 3 -27.69 -17.85 41.73
CA THR A 3 -26.95 -17.11 42.78
C THR A 3 -26.05 -16.03 42.13
N SER A 4 -26.07 -14.73 42.47
CA SER A 4 -25.49 -14.01 43.65
C SER A 4 -24.11 -13.35 43.43
N ARG A 5 -24.14 -11.99 43.33
CA ARG A 5 -23.34 -10.93 44.03
C ARG A 5 -21.79 -10.95 43.96
N VAL A 6 -21.02 -9.85 43.92
CA VAL A 6 -20.89 -8.73 44.89
C VAL A 6 -19.95 -7.66 44.29
N LEU A 7 -20.24 -6.37 44.55
CA LEU A 7 -19.41 -5.16 44.31
C LEU A 7 -18.31 -4.99 45.40
N PRO A 8 -17.29 -4.12 45.24
CA PRO A 8 -17.47 -2.82 45.90
C PRO A 8 -16.85 -1.59 45.22
N VAL A 9 -17.56 -0.49 45.44
CA VAL A 9 -17.18 0.91 45.34
C VAL A 9 -16.27 1.29 46.51
N LEU A 10 -15.30 2.18 46.26
CA LEU A 10 -14.56 2.90 47.29
C LEU A 10 -14.73 4.41 47.05
N LEU A 11 -15.22 5.09 48.09
CA LEU A 11 -15.48 6.52 48.18
C LEU A 11 -14.58 7.09 49.29
N ALA A 12 -13.93 8.22 49.05
CA ALA A 12 -13.37 9.08 50.11
C ALA A 12 -13.47 10.57 49.71
N THR A 13 -14.43 11.25 50.34
CA THR A 13 -14.53 12.70 50.64
C THR A 13 -13.53 13.07 51.75
N ALA A 14 -13.10 14.30 52.10
CA ALA A 14 -13.28 15.72 51.78
C ALA A 14 -12.01 16.46 52.34
N LEU A 15 -11.69 17.74 52.13
CA LEU A 15 -12.33 18.96 52.66
C LEU A 15 -11.49 20.22 52.28
N ALA A 16 -12.13 21.39 52.28
CA ALA A 16 -11.72 22.68 51.74
C ALA A 16 -11.13 23.71 52.74
N CYS A 17 -10.64 24.84 52.19
CA CYS A 17 -10.60 26.27 52.64
C CYS A 17 -9.23 26.93 52.40
N ALA A 18 -9.05 28.20 52.01
CA ALA A 18 -9.92 29.31 51.58
C ALA A 18 -9.05 30.52 51.09
N ALA A 19 -9.58 31.30 50.12
CA ALA A 19 -9.56 32.77 49.90
C ALA A 19 -8.21 33.56 49.80
N CYS A 20 -7.99 34.65 49.04
CA CYS A 20 -8.75 35.67 48.25
C CYS A 20 -7.82 36.14 47.09
N GLY A 21 -8.18 36.86 46.02
CA GLY A 21 -9.40 37.54 45.55
C GLY A 21 -9.13 38.30 44.24
N ASP A 22 -10.23 38.68 43.57
CA ASP A 22 -10.53 39.82 42.67
C ASP A 22 -9.58 40.13 41.47
N ASP A 23 -10.02 40.25 40.21
CA ASP A 23 -11.06 41.14 39.67
C ASP A 23 -11.75 40.60 38.40
N ALA A 24 -13.03 40.94 38.23
CA ALA A 24 -13.84 40.89 37.00
C ALA A 24 -14.49 42.30 36.82
N PRO A 25 -15.44 42.61 35.90
CA PRO A 25 -16.05 41.83 34.81
C PRO A 25 -16.35 42.65 33.52
N SER A 26 -16.97 42.04 32.50
CA SER A 26 -18.33 42.46 32.05
C SER A 26 -18.93 41.53 30.99
N VAL A 27 -20.23 41.31 31.20
CA VAL A 27 -21.17 40.44 30.51
C VAL A 27 -22.07 41.29 29.61
N VAL A 28 -22.48 40.78 28.44
CA VAL A 28 -23.80 41.10 27.87
C VAL A 28 -24.43 39.82 27.30
N THR A 29 -25.65 39.56 27.75
CA THR A 29 -26.54 38.42 27.43
C THR A 29 -27.36 38.64 26.16
N ALA A 30 -27.77 37.51 25.57
CA ALA A 30 -28.58 37.33 24.37
C ALA A 30 -30.04 37.83 24.45
N SER A 31 -30.67 37.96 23.27
CA SER A 31 -32.12 37.95 23.06
C SER A 31 -32.43 37.20 21.76
N ALA A 32 -33.41 36.29 21.83
CA ALA A 32 -33.96 35.51 20.72
C ALA A 32 -35.18 36.19 20.08
N ASP A 33 -35.41 35.93 18.78
CA ASP A 33 -36.70 35.64 18.11
C ASP A 33 -36.67 36.01 16.61
N HIS A 34 -36.71 35.03 15.70
CA HIS A 34 -37.83 34.78 14.75
C HIS A 34 -37.47 33.80 13.61
N VAL A 35 -38.49 33.02 13.23
CA VAL A 35 -38.57 31.99 12.18
C VAL A 35 -38.93 32.63 10.82
N ALA A 36 -38.29 32.19 9.72
CA ALA A 36 -38.91 31.85 8.42
C ALA A 36 -37.89 31.80 7.23
N ASP A 37 -37.81 30.62 6.59
CA ASP A 37 -37.76 30.30 5.15
C ASP A 37 -36.88 31.05 4.10
N VAL A 38 -36.03 30.23 3.43
CA VAL A 38 -35.96 29.98 1.97
C VAL A 38 -35.18 30.97 1.03
N VAL A 39 -34.08 30.43 0.48
CA VAL A 39 -33.49 30.55 -0.88
C VAL A 39 -32.96 31.92 -1.36
N ALA A 40 -31.63 31.99 -1.58
CA ALA A 40 -30.98 32.25 -2.89
C ALA A 40 -29.50 32.70 -2.75
N ALA A 41 -28.60 31.97 -3.44
CA ALA A 41 -27.44 32.42 -4.22
C ALA A 41 -26.35 33.37 -3.63
N GLY A 42 -25.13 32.81 -3.49
CA GLY A 42 -23.80 33.38 -3.88
C GLY A 42 -23.27 34.62 -3.14
N PRO A 43 -21.95 34.94 -3.18
CA PRO A 43 -20.94 34.58 -4.20
C PRO A 43 -19.81 33.68 -3.63
N ALA A 44 -19.12 32.81 -4.38
CA ALA A 44 -18.13 33.07 -5.44
C ALA A 44 -16.98 33.99 -5.00
N ASP A 45 -16.06 33.44 -4.20
CA ASP A 45 -14.68 33.96 -4.11
C ASP A 45 -13.75 33.01 -4.86
N ALA A 46 -13.26 33.52 -5.98
CA ALA A 46 -12.17 32.94 -6.74
C ALA A 46 -10.86 33.18 -5.96
N ILE A 47 -10.17 32.10 -5.61
CA ILE A 47 -8.75 32.16 -5.28
C ILE A 47 -8.01 31.64 -6.51
N ALA A 48 -7.42 32.58 -7.22
CA ALA A 48 -6.41 32.30 -8.22
C ALA A 48 -5.04 32.21 -7.54
N ASP A 49 -4.23 31.28 -8.06
CA ASP A 49 -2.78 31.30 -8.11
C ASP A 49 -2.00 30.94 -6.82
N ALA A 50 -1.59 29.68 -6.76
CA ALA A 50 -0.25 29.28 -6.33
C ALA A 50 0.14 28.04 -7.13
N THR A 51 0.76 28.24 -8.30
CA THR A 51 1.53 27.18 -8.97
C THR A 51 2.74 26.85 -8.10
N SER A 52 2.74 25.71 -7.43
CA SER A 52 3.99 25.04 -7.03
C SER A 52 4.68 24.60 -8.32
N GLY A 53 5.82 25.21 -8.61
CA GLY A 53 6.60 24.92 -9.79
C GLY A 53 7.32 23.60 -9.61
N ASP A 54 6.77 22.55 -10.20
CA ASP A 54 7.55 21.41 -10.63
C ASP A 54 7.28 21.20 -12.13
N THR A 55 8.15 21.79 -12.96
CA THR A 55 8.04 21.68 -14.41
C THR A 55 8.86 20.49 -14.89
N ALA A 56 8.23 19.33 -14.96
CA ALA A 56 8.72 18.23 -15.80
C ALA A 56 8.77 18.72 -17.27
N GLY A 57 9.97 18.70 -17.86
CA GLY A 57 10.19 19.08 -19.26
C GLY A 57 9.52 18.11 -20.25
N PRO A 58 9.23 18.55 -21.49
CA PRO A 58 8.46 17.78 -22.45
C PRO A 58 9.27 16.60 -23.02
N LEU A 59 8.73 15.39 -22.92
CA LEU A 59 9.26 14.20 -23.59
C LEU A 59 8.93 14.25 -25.09
N ASP A 60 9.97 14.13 -25.90
CA ASP A 60 9.95 14.14 -27.37
C ASP A 60 9.20 12.92 -27.94
N THR A 61 8.03 13.17 -28.52
CA THR A 61 7.23 12.17 -29.22
C THR A 61 7.66 12.05 -30.68
N SER A 62 8.69 11.27 -30.96
CA SER A 62 8.83 10.64 -32.28
C SER A 62 9.69 9.38 -32.24
N VAL A 63 9.07 8.22 -32.50
CA VAL A 63 9.54 7.15 -33.40
C VAL A 63 8.46 6.06 -33.47
N LEU A 64 8.32 5.53 -34.68
CA LEU A 64 7.17 4.80 -35.21
C LEU A 64 7.07 3.35 -34.70
N ALA A 65 5.82 2.88 -34.75
CA ALA A 65 5.34 1.53 -34.49
C ALA A 65 6.18 0.40 -35.10
N ASP A 66 6.41 -0.64 -34.30
CA ASP A 66 6.55 -2.02 -34.76
C ASP A 66 5.52 -2.88 -34.02
N THR A 67 4.59 -3.44 -34.79
CA THR A 67 3.46 -4.26 -34.34
C THR A 67 3.80 -5.73 -34.58
N THR A 68 4.53 -6.36 -33.66
CA THR A 68 4.56 -7.82 -33.51
C THR A 68 4.72 -8.20 -32.02
N PRO A 69 3.99 -9.22 -31.51
CA PRO A 69 4.01 -9.57 -30.10
C PRO A 69 5.31 -10.31 -29.75
N PRO A 70 6.07 -9.90 -28.71
CA PRO A 70 7.15 -10.72 -28.23
C PRO A 70 6.61 -11.75 -27.21
N ASP A 71 6.74 -13.01 -27.58
CA ASP A 71 6.98 -14.09 -26.61
C ASP A 71 8.19 -13.73 -25.75
N THR A 72 8.17 -14.22 -24.50
CA THR A 72 9.21 -14.19 -23.45
C THR A 72 9.17 -12.99 -22.50
N VAL A 73 8.82 -13.32 -21.24
CA VAL A 73 8.93 -12.51 -20.04
C VAL A 73 10.39 -12.09 -19.82
N PRO A 74 10.69 -10.82 -19.52
CA PRO A 74 12.02 -10.43 -19.08
C PRO A 74 12.38 -11.13 -17.77
N ASN A 75 13.58 -11.70 -17.78
CA ASN A 75 14.15 -12.50 -16.72
C ASN A 75 14.73 -11.55 -15.66
N ASP A 76 14.15 -11.49 -14.46
CA ASP A 76 14.79 -10.91 -13.28
C ASP A 76 16.02 -11.77 -12.93
N THR A 77 17.21 -11.33 -13.33
CA THR A 77 18.45 -12.07 -13.06
C THR A 77 19.18 -11.50 -11.84
N TRP A 78 19.16 -12.25 -10.73
CA TRP A 78 20.23 -12.28 -9.72
C TRP A 78 20.47 -13.76 -9.33
N PRO A 79 21.72 -14.23 -9.11
CA PRO A 79 22.04 -15.64 -9.29
C PRO A 79 21.70 -16.49 -8.06
N GLY A 80 20.77 -17.44 -8.24
CA GLY A 80 20.49 -18.51 -7.29
C GLY A 80 20.90 -19.87 -7.84
N THR A 81 21.89 -20.50 -7.24
CA THR A 81 22.22 -21.92 -7.48
C THR A 81 21.19 -22.82 -6.81
N ASP A 82 20.48 -23.57 -7.64
CA ASP A 82 19.45 -24.55 -7.32
C ASP A 82 20.03 -25.73 -6.51
N THR A 83 19.48 -26.00 -5.32
CA THR A 83 19.62 -27.31 -4.67
C THR A 83 18.25 -27.77 -4.19
N ALA A 84 17.70 -28.76 -4.88
CA ALA A 84 16.43 -29.40 -4.58
C ALA A 84 16.40 -30.02 -3.16
N PRO A 85 15.27 -29.94 -2.44
CA PRO A 85 15.09 -30.63 -1.17
C PRO A 85 15.04 -32.17 -1.35
N PRO A 86 15.43 -32.96 -0.33
CA PRO A 86 15.42 -34.41 -0.42
C PRO A 86 13.99 -34.94 -0.57
N ALA A 87 13.82 -35.90 -1.48
CA ALA A 87 12.54 -36.55 -1.75
C ALA A 87 11.97 -37.23 -0.50
N ASP A 88 10.70 -36.96 -0.21
CA ASP A 88 9.90 -37.75 0.72
C ASP A 88 9.79 -39.19 0.19
N THR A 89 10.21 -40.16 1.00
CA THR A 89 10.24 -41.59 0.66
C THR A 89 9.19 -42.40 1.41
N SER A 90 8.18 -41.73 1.97
CA SER A 90 7.03 -42.40 2.57
C SER A 90 6.18 -43.03 1.44
N PRO A 91 5.97 -44.36 1.41
CA PRO A 91 5.12 -44.98 0.39
C PRO A 91 3.68 -44.50 0.57
N PRO A 92 3.02 -43.96 -0.47
CA PRO A 92 1.63 -43.54 -0.36
C PRO A 92 0.75 -44.77 -0.14
N ASP A 93 -0.08 -44.69 0.88
CA ASP A 93 -1.13 -45.66 1.17
C ASP A 93 -2.08 -45.70 -0.05
N THR A 94 -1.93 -46.73 -0.89
CA THR A 94 -2.63 -46.81 -2.18
C THR A 94 -3.32 -48.16 -2.29
N THR A 95 -4.59 -48.20 -1.89
CA THR A 95 -5.55 -48.99 -2.66
C THR A 95 -5.49 -48.48 -4.11
N PRO A 96 -5.12 -49.31 -5.10
CA PRO A 96 -5.07 -48.87 -6.49
C PRO A 96 -6.44 -48.36 -6.93
N PRO A 97 -6.51 -47.27 -7.73
CA PRO A 97 -7.79 -46.71 -8.15
C PRO A 97 -8.61 -47.77 -8.90
N SER A 98 -9.85 -47.98 -8.45
CA SER A 98 -10.79 -48.93 -9.08
C SER A 98 -11.53 -48.36 -10.29
N GLY A 99 -11.30 -47.09 -10.62
CA GLY A 99 -12.00 -46.35 -11.68
C GLY A 99 -11.24 -45.10 -12.14
N PRO A 100 -11.92 -44.20 -12.87
CA PRO A 100 -11.36 -42.91 -13.28
C PRO A 100 -10.86 -42.07 -12.09
N SER A 101 -10.01 -41.08 -12.39
CA SER A 101 -9.59 -40.04 -11.45
C SER A 101 -9.36 -38.78 -12.26
N LEU A 102 -10.37 -37.91 -12.34
CA LEU A 102 -10.34 -36.74 -13.22
C LEU A 102 -9.92 -35.48 -12.46
N THR A 103 -8.94 -34.78 -13.02
CA THR A 103 -8.49 -33.46 -12.55
C THR A 103 -8.63 -32.46 -13.71
N GLY A 104 -9.15 -31.26 -13.43
CA GLY A 104 -9.42 -30.26 -14.45
C GLY A 104 -9.46 -28.84 -13.89
N PRO A 105 -10.01 -27.89 -14.66
CA PRO A 105 -10.09 -26.49 -14.23
C PRO A 105 -11.05 -26.32 -13.04
N THR A 106 -10.87 -25.23 -12.30
CA THR A 106 -11.72 -24.84 -11.17
C THR A 106 -12.91 -23.96 -11.56
N VAL A 107 -12.94 -23.46 -12.80
CA VAL A 107 -14.00 -22.63 -13.37
C VAL A 107 -14.02 -22.80 -14.89
N LEU A 108 -15.21 -22.72 -15.51
CA LEU A 108 -15.37 -22.68 -16.97
C LEU A 108 -15.94 -21.31 -17.42
N PRO A 109 -15.08 -20.37 -17.84
CA PRO A 109 -15.54 -19.16 -18.49
C PRO A 109 -15.90 -19.45 -19.95
N LEU A 110 -17.15 -19.21 -20.35
CA LEU A 110 -17.58 -19.22 -21.74
C LEU A 110 -17.23 -17.90 -22.44
N PRO A 111 -16.97 -17.90 -23.76
CA PRO A 111 -16.62 -16.66 -24.46
C PRO A 111 -17.67 -15.57 -24.26
N TRP A 112 -17.22 -14.35 -23.98
CA TRP A 112 -18.10 -13.19 -23.87
C TRP A 112 -18.89 -12.95 -25.17
N VAL A 113 -20.14 -12.52 -25.06
CA VAL A 113 -20.96 -12.09 -26.19
C VAL A 113 -21.55 -10.71 -25.93
N ALA A 114 -21.85 -9.97 -27.00
CA ALA A 114 -22.67 -8.77 -26.90
C ALA A 114 -24.12 -9.15 -26.51
N ALA A 115 -24.77 -8.33 -25.69
CA ALA A 115 -26.21 -8.44 -25.47
C ALA A 115 -26.97 -8.30 -26.80
N GLY A 116 -27.93 -9.20 -27.05
CA GLY A 116 -28.58 -9.38 -28.34
C GLY A 116 -27.77 -10.19 -29.36
N GLY A 117 -26.57 -10.65 -28.98
CA GLY A 117 -25.72 -11.54 -29.76
C GLY A 117 -26.23 -12.98 -29.82
N GLY A 118 -25.45 -13.83 -30.50
CA GLY A 118 -25.77 -15.25 -30.69
C GLY A 118 -25.14 -16.17 -29.65
N ALA A 119 -25.40 -17.46 -29.82
CA ALA A 119 -24.89 -18.51 -28.94
C ALA A 119 -23.36 -18.68 -29.04
N THR A 120 -22.77 -19.12 -27.94
CA THR A 120 -21.33 -19.41 -27.79
C THR A 120 -21.14 -20.77 -27.11
N GLU A 121 -19.95 -21.35 -27.25
CA GLU A 121 -19.62 -22.64 -26.66
C GLU A 121 -18.20 -22.61 -26.09
N GLY A 122 -17.98 -23.34 -25.01
CA GLY A 122 -16.68 -23.50 -24.36
C GLY A 122 -16.55 -24.89 -23.75
N SER A 123 -15.32 -25.36 -23.56
CA SER A 123 -15.04 -26.71 -23.07
C SER A 123 -14.12 -26.68 -21.86
N ALA A 124 -14.52 -27.36 -20.78
CA ALA A 124 -13.62 -27.72 -19.70
C ALA A 124 -12.90 -29.04 -20.05
N LEU A 125 -11.59 -29.09 -19.86
CA LEU A 125 -10.76 -30.25 -20.19
C LEU A 125 -10.32 -30.95 -18.91
N PHE A 126 -10.72 -32.20 -18.73
CA PHE A 126 -10.39 -33.00 -17.56
C PHE A 126 -9.40 -34.10 -17.92
N GLN A 127 -8.26 -34.15 -17.24
CA GLN A 127 -7.29 -35.23 -17.43
C GLN A 127 -7.65 -36.42 -16.54
N ASN A 128 -7.84 -37.60 -17.13
CA ASN A 128 -8.03 -38.83 -16.38
C ASN A 128 -6.67 -39.44 -16.00
N LEU A 129 -6.31 -39.35 -14.72
CA LEU A 129 -5.10 -39.96 -14.14
C LEU A 129 -5.36 -41.39 -13.63
N GLY A 130 -6.62 -41.83 -13.64
CA GLY A 130 -7.05 -43.16 -13.19
C GLY A 130 -7.24 -44.15 -14.34
N LEU A 131 -8.00 -45.21 -14.06
CA LEU A 131 -8.37 -46.22 -15.05
C LEU A 131 -9.49 -45.71 -15.97
N ALA A 132 -9.73 -46.45 -17.05
CA ALA A 132 -10.88 -46.19 -17.90
C ALA A 132 -12.19 -46.54 -17.16
N GLY A 133 -13.24 -45.76 -17.35
CA GLY A 133 -14.52 -46.01 -16.70
C GLY A 133 -15.63 -45.01 -17.02
N PRO A 134 -16.87 -45.30 -16.58
CA PRO A 134 -18.02 -44.44 -16.83
C PRO A 134 -17.91 -43.12 -16.08
N VAL A 135 -18.42 -42.06 -16.69
CA VAL A 135 -18.58 -40.75 -16.08
C VAL A 135 -20.00 -40.23 -16.30
N THR A 136 -20.49 -39.40 -15.39
CA THR A 136 -21.78 -38.71 -15.51
C THR A 136 -21.55 -37.21 -15.44
N VAL A 137 -22.17 -36.47 -16.36
CA VAL A 137 -22.10 -35.01 -16.39
C VAL A 137 -23.49 -34.43 -16.24
N THR A 138 -23.65 -33.50 -15.31
CA THR A 138 -24.88 -32.72 -15.13
C THR A 138 -24.57 -31.24 -15.04
N LEU A 139 -25.47 -30.41 -15.54
CA LEU A 139 -25.36 -28.95 -15.49
C LEU A 139 -26.66 -28.40 -14.90
N THR A 140 -26.52 -27.52 -13.92
CA THR A 140 -27.64 -26.82 -13.28
C THR A 140 -27.39 -25.30 -13.30
N GLY A 141 -28.41 -24.49 -13.03
CA GLY A 141 -28.29 -23.02 -13.02
C GLY A 141 -29.04 -22.34 -14.16
N ALA A 142 -28.44 -21.33 -14.79
CA ALA A 142 -29.08 -20.46 -15.76
C ALA A 142 -29.69 -21.23 -16.96
N SER A 143 -30.93 -20.89 -17.32
CA SER A 143 -31.75 -21.67 -18.26
C SER A 143 -31.27 -21.68 -19.72
N GLY A 144 -30.33 -20.81 -20.10
CA GLY A 144 -29.74 -20.80 -21.44
C GLY A 144 -28.40 -21.55 -21.54
N LEU A 145 -27.95 -22.18 -20.44
CA LEU A 145 -26.75 -23.03 -20.43
C LEU A 145 -27.13 -24.49 -20.69
N HIS A 146 -26.46 -25.12 -21.65
CA HIS A 146 -26.76 -26.48 -22.09
C HIS A 146 -25.50 -27.32 -22.24
N LEU A 147 -25.58 -28.60 -21.86
CA LEU A 147 -24.52 -29.56 -22.18
C LEU A 147 -24.58 -29.95 -23.65
N THR A 148 -23.46 -29.88 -24.34
CA THR A 148 -23.31 -30.35 -25.72
C THR A 148 -22.68 -31.73 -25.72
N ALA A 149 -23.48 -32.76 -25.98
CA ALA A 149 -23.03 -34.16 -26.09
C ALA A 149 -22.10 -34.61 -24.94
N PRO A 150 -22.57 -34.60 -23.67
CA PRO A 150 -21.72 -34.86 -22.52
C PRO A 150 -21.04 -36.24 -22.60
N PRO A 151 -19.76 -36.34 -22.21
CA PRO A 151 -19.07 -37.63 -22.15
C PRO A 151 -19.77 -38.56 -21.16
N THR A 152 -19.82 -39.84 -21.50
CA THR A 152 -20.36 -40.91 -20.63
C THR A 152 -19.28 -41.91 -20.21
N TYR A 153 -18.05 -41.74 -20.73
CA TYR A 153 -16.92 -42.62 -20.48
C TYR A 153 -15.60 -41.85 -20.59
N ALA A 154 -14.65 -42.17 -19.71
CA ALA A 154 -13.29 -41.62 -19.70
C ALA A 154 -12.30 -42.75 -19.95
N GLU A 155 -11.45 -42.64 -20.97
CA GLU A 155 -10.35 -43.59 -21.19
C GLU A 155 -9.17 -43.30 -20.24
N ALA A 156 -8.38 -44.32 -19.91
CA ALA A 156 -7.20 -44.15 -19.05
C ALA A 156 -6.17 -43.23 -19.72
N GLY A 157 -5.70 -42.20 -19.02
CA GLY A 157 -4.74 -41.23 -19.54
C GLY A 157 -5.31 -40.24 -20.58
N ALA A 158 -6.60 -40.30 -20.88
CA ALA A 158 -7.22 -39.39 -21.86
C ALA A 158 -7.61 -38.04 -21.22
N THR A 159 -7.63 -37.01 -22.05
CA THR A 159 -8.30 -35.74 -21.76
C THR A 159 -9.77 -35.85 -22.17
N VAL A 160 -10.67 -35.63 -21.22
CA VAL A 160 -12.12 -35.71 -21.36
C VAL A 160 -12.68 -34.29 -21.48
N PRO A 161 -13.14 -33.87 -22.68
CA PRO A 161 -13.77 -32.57 -22.84
C PRO A 161 -15.23 -32.59 -22.39
N VAL A 162 -15.62 -31.57 -21.64
CA VAL A 162 -17.02 -31.30 -21.30
C VAL A 162 -17.40 -29.95 -21.89
N THR A 163 -18.23 -29.96 -22.94
CA THR A 163 -18.63 -28.76 -23.67
C THR A 163 -19.96 -28.23 -23.17
N VAL A 164 -19.98 -26.93 -22.86
CA VAL A 164 -21.18 -26.19 -22.48
C VAL A 164 -21.46 -25.11 -23.53
N ARG A 165 -22.72 -25.05 -23.95
CA ARG A 165 -23.26 -24.03 -24.83
C ARG A 165 -24.04 -23.00 -24.02
N TRP A 166 -23.87 -21.73 -24.37
CA TRP A 166 -24.70 -20.63 -23.90
C TRP A 166 -25.48 -20.03 -25.07
N ASP A 167 -26.78 -19.83 -24.91
CA ASP A 167 -27.65 -19.31 -25.97
C ASP A 167 -27.50 -17.79 -26.22
N GLY A 168 -26.86 -17.06 -25.32
CA GLY A 168 -26.85 -15.60 -25.30
C GLY A 168 -28.00 -15.01 -24.47
N ALA A 169 -28.01 -13.68 -24.32
CA ALA A 169 -29.11 -12.95 -23.70
C ALA A 169 -29.41 -11.66 -24.46
N ALA A 170 -30.67 -11.22 -24.44
CA ALA A 170 -31.11 -10.00 -25.12
C ALA A 170 -30.65 -8.71 -24.42
N THR A 171 -30.40 -8.78 -23.11
CA THR A 171 -29.96 -7.65 -22.27
C THR A 171 -28.67 -8.03 -21.54
N PRO A 172 -27.87 -7.04 -21.10
CA PRO A 172 -26.65 -7.32 -20.33
C PRO A 172 -26.93 -8.19 -19.11
N THR A 173 -26.18 -9.28 -18.93
CA THR A 173 -26.33 -10.23 -17.83
C THR A 173 -25.09 -11.08 -17.64
N ASN A 174 -24.81 -11.44 -16.39
CA ASN A 174 -23.89 -12.51 -16.01
C ASN A 174 -24.75 -13.74 -15.70
N ALA A 175 -24.49 -14.85 -16.36
CA ALA A 175 -25.20 -16.11 -16.17
C ALA A 175 -24.27 -17.15 -15.55
N ARG A 176 -24.74 -17.80 -14.47
CA ARG A 176 -24.03 -18.86 -13.77
C ARG A 176 -24.71 -20.21 -13.96
N GLY A 177 -23.91 -21.24 -14.20
CA GLY A 177 -24.29 -22.63 -14.00
C GLY A 177 -23.30 -23.35 -13.09
N ASP A 178 -23.68 -24.51 -12.59
CA ASP A 178 -22.80 -25.40 -11.83
C ASP A 178 -22.71 -26.72 -12.60
N LEU A 179 -21.50 -27.02 -13.08
CA LEU A 179 -21.16 -28.23 -13.82
C LEU A 179 -20.64 -29.28 -12.83
N HIS A 180 -21.27 -30.44 -12.83
CA HIS A 180 -20.92 -31.57 -11.98
C HIS A 180 -20.49 -32.75 -12.86
N LEU A 181 -19.25 -33.20 -12.67
CA LEU A 181 -18.67 -34.37 -13.33
C LEU A 181 -18.37 -35.44 -12.28
N ALA A 182 -19.07 -36.57 -12.33
CA ALA A 182 -18.94 -37.65 -11.36
C ALA A 182 -18.48 -38.96 -11.99
N TRP A 183 -17.76 -39.77 -11.21
CA TRP A 183 -17.37 -41.14 -11.53
C TRP A 183 -17.42 -42.02 -10.27
N ASP A 184 -17.17 -43.31 -10.43
CA ASP A 184 -17.13 -44.21 -9.27
C ASP A 184 -15.90 -43.91 -8.40
N GLY A 185 -16.12 -43.34 -7.21
CA GLY A 185 -15.07 -42.97 -6.27
C GLY A 185 -14.66 -41.50 -6.26
N GLY A 186 -15.30 -40.62 -7.04
CA GLY A 186 -15.02 -39.19 -6.99
C GLY A 186 -15.93 -38.32 -7.87
N ALA A 187 -15.82 -37.01 -7.68
CA ALA A 187 -16.49 -36.01 -8.50
C ALA A 187 -15.69 -34.70 -8.52
N VAL A 188 -15.95 -33.87 -9.52
CA VAL A 188 -15.51 -32.48 -9.60
C VAL A 188 -16.71 -31.60 -9.89
N ASP A 189 -16.82 -30.52 -9.12
CA ASP A 189 -17.77 -29.43 -9.33
C ASP A 189 -17.00 -28.19 -9.75
N LEU A 190 -17.52 -27.48 -10.75
CA LEU A 190 -16.99 -26.18 -11.16
C LEU A 190 -18.12 -25.26 -11.65
N PRO A 191 -18.06 -23.96 -11.30
CA PRO A 191 -18.96 -22.98 -11.87
C PRO A 191 -18.67 -22.78 -13.36
N VAL A 192 -19.74 -22.58 -14.13
CA VAL A 192 -19.72 -22.15 -15.52
C VAL A 192 -20.24 -20.73 -15.59
N TRP A 193 -19.47 -19.83 -16.18
CA TRP A 193 -19.85 -18.43 -16.36
C TRP A 193 -20.05 -18.10 -17.82
N ALA A 194 -21.10 -17.34 -18.10
CA ALA A 194 -21.35 -16.79 -19.42
C ALA A 194 -21.81 -15.34 -19.28
N VAL A 195 -21.19 -14.44 -20.05
CA VAL A 195 -21.47 -13.01 -19.97
C VAL A 195 -22.03 -12.53 -21.30
N ALA A 196 -23.19 -11.89 -21.23
CA ALA A 196 -23.69 -11.01 -22.27
C ALA A 196 -23.47 -9.57 -21.81
N GLY A 197 -22.50 -8.86 -22.39
CA GLY A 197 -22.18 -7.48 -21.96
C GLY A 197 -22.85 -6.42 -22.82
N ASP A 198 -22.84 -5.16 -22.36
CA ASP A 198 -23.38 -4.05 -23.13
C ASP A 198 -22.55 -3.82 -24.43
N PRO A 199 -23.17 -3.89 -25.62
CA PRO A 199 -22.45 -3.75 -26.89
C PRO A 199 -21.92 -2.33 -27.15
N THR A 200 -22.36 -1.33 -26.39
CA THR A 200 -21.93 0.06 -26.55
C THR A 200 -20.58 0.33 -25.90
N ILE A 201 -20.14 -0.54 -24.98
CA ILE A 201 -18.82 -0.45 -24.36
C ILE A 201 -17.79 -1.02 -25.35
N ALA A 202 -16.93 -0.14 -25.86
CA ALA A 202 -15.90 -0.50 -26.83
C ALA A 202 -14.92 -1.55 -26.27
N ALA A 203 -14.27 -2.30 -27.17
CA ALA A 203 -13.15 -3.17 -26.82
C ALA A 203 -12.02 -2.33 -26.18
N ALA A 204 -11.39 -2.87 -25.13
CA ALA A 204 -10.33 -2.18 -24.41
C ALA A 204 -8.96 -2.36 -25.07
N SER A 205 -8.13 -1.33 -24.97
CA SER A 205 -6.70 -1.38 -25.29
C SER A 205 -5.92 -1.04 -24.03
N TRP A 206 -5.72 -2.04 -23.17
CA TRP A 206 -5.04 -1.89 -21.88
C TRP A 206 -3.60 -1.43 -22.06
N GLN A 207 -3.26 -0.27 -21.50
CA GLN A 207 -1.90 0.28 -21.54
C GLN A 207 -1.11 -0.20 -20.33
N PRO A 208 0.12 -0.74 -20.51
CA PRO A 208 1.00 -1.04 -19.40
C PRO A 208 1.53 0.27 -18.79
N PHE A 209 1.68 0.28 -17.48
CA PHE A 209 2.27 1.38 -16.73
C PHE A 209 3.52 0.91 -16.00
N THR A 210 4.65 1.55 -16.32
CA THR A 210 5.96 1.24 -15.76
C THR A 210 6.56 2.47 -15.07
N SER A 211 7.24 2.29 -13.94
CA SER A 211 8.00 3.36 -13.30
C SER A 211 9.18 3.81 -14.18
N ALA A 212 9.86 4.90 -13.78
CA ALA A 212 11.07 5.37 -14.44
C ALA A 212 12.21 4.32 -14.45
N GLN A 213 12.21 3.43 -13.47
CA GLN A 213 13.15 2.32 -13.26
C GLN A 213 12.71 1.04 -14.00
N GLY A 214 11.62 1.11 -14.78
CA GLY A 214 11.12 -0.01 -15.59
C GLY A 214 10.25 -1.02 -14.84
N VAL A 215 9.82 -0.72 -13.62
CA VAL A 215 8.96 -1.62 -12.83
C VAL A 215 7.52 -1.52 -13.33
N LEU A 216 6.97 -2.61 -13.87
CA LEU A 216 5.55 -2.71 -14.25
C LEU A 216 4.69 -2.71 -12.98
N TYR A 217 3.88 -1.68 -12.80
CA TYR A 217 2.98 -1.58 -11.64
C TYR A 217 1.51 -1.86 -11.98
N GLY A 218 1.14 -1.91 -13.26
CA GLY A 218 -0.17 -2.42 -13.69
C GLY A 218 -0.55 -2.05 -15.11
N HIS A 219 -1.83 -2.26 -15.42
CA HIS A 219 -2.43 -1.94 -16.71
C HIS A 219 -3.69 -1.10 -16.52
N GLY A 220 -3.92 -0.12 -17.39
CA GLY A 220 -5.13 0.70 -17.30
C GLY A 220 -5.75 1.04 -18.65
N VAL A 221 -7.01 1.44 -18.60
CA VAL A 221 -7.80 1.84 -19.76
C VAL A 221 -8.90 2.81 -19.33
N THR A 222 -9.21 3.78 -20.17
CA THR A 222 -10.39 4.64 -20.02
C THR A 222 -11.41 4.31 -21.10
N LEU A 223 -12.63 3.95 -20.71
CA LEU A 223 -13.70 3.56 -21.63
C LEU A 223 -14.97 4.37 -21.37
N ALA A 224 -15.81 4.50 -22.38
CA ALA A 224 -17.15 5.05 -22.24
C ALA A 224 -18.11 3.97 -21.72
N PHE A 225 -18.77 4.23 -20.59
CA PHE A 225 -19.79 3.34 -20.02
C PHE A 225 -21.19 3.97 -20.13
N PRO A 226 -22.21 3.23 -20.58
CA PRO A 226 -23.60 3.70 -20.52
C PRO A 226 -24.08 3.90 -19.08
N THR A 227 -23.42 3.28 -18.10
CA THR A 227 -23.65 3.35 -16.65
C THR A 227 -22.74 4.33 -15.91
N ALA A 228 -21.77 4.98 -16.58
CA ALA A 228 -21.00 6.08 -16.02
C ALA A 228 -21.91 7.20 -15.49
N PRO A 229 -21.48 8.07 -14.55
CA PRO A 229 -22.27 9.19 -14.03
C PRO A 229 -23.11 9.94 -15.08
N TYR A 230 -22.47 10.22 -16.22
CA TYR A 230 -23.01 11.04 -17.28
C TYR A 230 -22.95 10.33 -18.65
N PRO A 231 -23.79 10.72 -19.62
CA PRO A 231 -24.92 11.64 -19.48
C PRO A 231 -26.04 11.06 -18.59
N ALA A 232 -26.51 11.87 -17.65
CA ALA A 232 -27.70 11.58 -16.82
C ALA A 232 -28.92 12.28 -17.43
N PRO A 233 -30.13 11.72 -17.34
CA PRO A 233 -31.34 12.36 -17.86
C PRO A 233 -31.53 13.77 -17.30
N GLY A 234 -31.56 14.79 -18.17
CA GLY A 234 -31.69 16.20 -17.77
C GLY A 234 -30.42 16.82 -17.15
N GLY A 235 -29.30 16.09 -17.11
CA GLY A 235 -28.01 16.55 -16.60
C GLY A 235 -27.29 17.53 -17.54
N SER A 236 -26.41 18.35 -16.96
CA SER A 236 -25.60 19.34 -17.70
C SER A 236 -24.28 18.79 -18.23
N TRP A 237 -23.90 17.57 -17.83
CA TRP A 237 -22.65 16.91 -18.21
C TRP A 237 -22.93 15.67 -19.04
N SER A 238 -21.95 15.29 -19.86
CA SER A 238 -22.12 14.21 -20.85
C SER A 238 -20.92 13.29 -21.00
N ASP A 239 -19.86 13.46 -20.20
CA ASP A 239 -18.65 12.65 -20.31
C ASP A 239 -18.91 11.26 -19.68
N PRO A 240 -18.92 10.16 -20.48
CA PRO A 240 -19.23 8.83 -20.00
C PRO A 240 -17.98 8.04 -19.58
N SER A 241 -16.84 8.72 -19.43
CA SER A 241 -15.56 8.05 -19.20
C SER A 241 -15.50 7.39 -17.82
N VAL A 242 -14.96 6.17 -17.79
CA VAL A 242 -14.59 5.45 -16.57
C VAL A 242 -13.19 4.92 -16.79
N LEU A 243 -12.28 5.31 -15.91
CA LEU A 243 -10.91 4.81 -15.87
C LEU A 243 -10.89 3.53 -15.02
N LEU A 244 -10.28 2.49 -15.58
CA LEU A 244 -10.02 1.22 -14.92
C LEU A 244 -8.51 1.00 -14.83
N PHE A 245 -8.06 0.46 -13.70
CA PHE A 245 -6.67 0.04 -13.53
C PHE A 245 -6.58 -1.28 -12.76
N VAL A 246 -5.87 -2.25 -13.34
CA VAL A 246 -5.58 -3.56 -12.75
C VAL A 246 -4.10 -3.56 -12.35
N PRO A 247 -3.78 -3.68 -11.05
CA PRO A 247 -2.39 -3.69 -10.60
C PRO A 247 -1.62 -4.91 -11.12
N ALA A 248 -0.31 -4.79 -11.26
CA ALA A 248 0.56 -5.93 -11.54
C ALA A 248 0.42 -6.99 -10.43
N ASP A 249 0.59 -8.25 -10.80
CA ASP A 249 0.39 -9.42 -9.93
C ASP A 249 -1.05 -9.59 -9.41
N PHE A 250 -2.04 -8.96 -10.04
CA PHE A 250 -3.46 -9.17 -9.72
C PHE A 250 -3.84 -10.65 -9.84
N ARG A 251 -4.57 -11.15 -8.84
CA ARG A 251 -5.07 -12.52 -8.74
C ARG A 251 -6.58 -12.53 -8.94
N ASP A 252 -7.02 -13.30 -9.93
CA ASP A 252 -8.42 -13.72 -9.98
C ASP A 252 -8.67 -14.78 -8.90
N ARG A 253 -9.35 -14.36 -7.83
CA ARG A 253 -9.71 -15.22 -6.68
C ARG A 253 -11.16 -15.72 -6.76
N GLY A 254 -11.81 -15.52 -7.91
CA GLY A 254 -13.23 -15.84 -8.11
C GLY A 254 -14.18 -14.72 -7.67
N VAL A 255 -13.79 -13.89 -6.70
CA VAL A 255 -14.51 -12.66 -6.33
C VAL A 255 -13.53 -11.49 -6.38
N THR A 256 -13.96 -10.39 -7.00
CA THR A 256 -13.08 -9.25 -7.31
C THR A 256 -13.45 -8.02 -6.51
N ASP A 257 -12.55 -7.56 -5.65
CA ASP A 257 -12.73 -6.30 -4.94
C ASP A 257 -12.47 -5.10 -5.84
N LEU A 258 -13.20 -4.02 -5.59
CA LEU A 258 -13.06 -2.78 -6.33
C LEU A 258 -12.77 -1.63 -5.38
N VAL A 259 -11.77 -0.82 -5.73
CA VAL A 259 -11.57 0.51 -5.13
C VAL A 259 -12.23 1.51 -6.07
N VAL A 260 -13.37 2.07 -5.65
CA VAL A 260 -14.12 3.04 -6.45
C VAL A 260 -13.79 4.45 -5.94
N HIS A 261 -13.20 5.27 -6.80
CA HIS A 261 -12.76 6.61 -6.45
C HIS A 261 -13.62 7.71 -7.07
N PHE A 262 -14.15 8.58 -6.22
CA PHE A 262 -14.91 9.77 -6.62
C PHE A 262 -14.01 11.01 -6.51
N HIS A 263 -13.63 11.58 -7.67
CA HIS A 263 -12.73 12.72 -7.71
C HIS A 263 -13.39 14.04 -7.23
N GLY A 264 -12.54 15.01 -6.87
CA GLY A 264 -12.97 16.34 -6.44
C GLY A 264 -13.43 17.30 -7.55
N PHE A 265 -13.68 18.55 -7.17
CA PHE A 265 -14.13 19.61 -8.07
C PHE A 265 -13.10 19.98 -9.13
N GLY A 266 -13.58 20.39 -10.30
CA GLY A 266 -12.73 20.90 -11.38
C GLY A 266 -11.85 19.84 -12.06
N ALA A 267 -12.00 18.56 -11.70
CA ALA A 267 -11.13 17.50 -12.18
C ALA A 267 -11.57 16.92 -13.53
N VAL A 268 -10.57 16.40 -14.23
CA VAL A 268 -10.69 15.45 -15.34
C VAL A 268 -10.05 14.16 -14.86
N VAL A 269 -10.74 13.03 -15.01
CA VAL A 269 -10.35 11.77 -14.36
C VAL A 269 -8.96 11.29 -14.79
N ASP A 270 -8.64 11.36 -16.09
CA ASP A 270 -7.33 10.94 -16.61
C ASP A 270 -6.19 11.79 -16.03
N ASP A 271 -6.43 13.09 -15.84
CA ASP A 271 -5.43 14.02 -15.31
C ASP A 271 -5.23 13.81 -13.80
N VAL A 272 -6.32 13.82 -13.02
CA VAL A 272 -6.23 13.73 -11.56
C VAL A 272 -5.72 12.37 -11.10
N VAL A 273 -6.06 11.28 -11.80
CA VAL A 273 -5.54 9.95 -11.49
C VAL A 273 -4.03 9.88 -11.68
N ALA A 274 -3.51 10.55 -12.71
CA ALA A 274 -2.07 10.63 -12.94
C ALA A 274 -1.38 11.56 -11.92
N THR A 275 -1.89 12.77 -11.71
CA THR A 275 -1.28 13.75 -10.80
C THR A 275 -1.26 13.29 -9.34
N GLN A 276 -2.30 12.57 -8.91
CA GLN A 276 -2.40 12.06 -7.54
C GLN A 276 -1.78 10.67 -7.35
N GLY A 277 -1.32 10.04 -8.42
CA GLY A 277 -0.67 8.74 -8.36
C GLY A 277 -1.58 7.62 -7.84
N TYR A 278 -2.90 7.65 -8.06
CA TYR A 278 -3.81 6.65 -7.45
C TYR A 278 -3.51 5.21 -7.90
N ARG A 279 -3.01 5.03 -9.12
CA ARG A 279 -2.67 3.70 -9.66
C ARG A 279 -1.43 3.14 -8.97
N GLU A 280 -0.45 4.00 -8.81
CA GLU A 280 0.81 3.77 -8.12
C GLU A 280 0.51 3.46 -6.64
N GLN A 281 -0.31 4.27 -5.99
CA GLN A 281 -0.70 4.06 -4.59
C GLN A 281 -1.50 2.76 -4.38
N LEU A 282 -2.41 2.38 -5.29
CA LEU A 282 -3.04 1.06 -5.24
C LEU A 282 -2.02 -0.07 -5.40
N TYR A 283 -1.05 0.09 -6.30
CA TYR A 283 0.04 -0.88 -6.41
C TYR A 283 0.86 -0.95 -5.11
N LEU A 284 1.29 0.17 -4.56
CA LEU A 284 2.08 0.25 -3.32
C LEU A 284 1.37 -0.36 -2.11
N SER A 285 0.03 -0.24 -2.03
CA SER A 285 -0.76 -0.84 -0.94
C SER A 285 -0.69 -2.37 -0.87
N GLY A 286 -0.32 -3.05 -1.96
CA GLY A 286 -0.31 -4.51 -2.07
C GLY A 286 -1.70 -5.17 -2.18
N VAL A 287 -2.78 -4.38 -2.16
CA VAL A 287 -4.17 -4.86 -2.20
C VAL A 287 -4.52 -5.52 -3.54
N ASN A 288 -5.28 -6.60 -3.50
CA ASN A 288 -5.80 -7.32 -4.66
C ASN A 288 -7.18 -6.79 -5.08
N ALA A 289 -7.21 -5.56 -5.60
CA ALA A 289 -8.42 -4.92 -6.08
C ALA A 289 -8.20 -4.26 -7.44
N VAL A 290 -9.29 -4.00 -8.17
CA VAL A 290 -9.28 -3.18 -9.39
C VAL A 290 -9.69 -1.75 -9.03
N PHE A 291 -8.92 -0.77 -9.50
CA PHE A 291 -9.26 0.63 -9.34
C PHE A 291 -10.29 1.06 -10.39
N VAL A 292 -11.34 1.75 -9.96
CA VAL A 292 -12.42 2.26 -10.81
C VAL A 292 -12.63 3.74 -10.49
N ALA A 293 -12.38 4.62 -11.46
CA ALA A 293 -12.63 6.04 -11.31
C ALA A 293 -13.60 6.53 -12.41
N PRO A 294 -14.89 6.70 -12.10
CA PRO A 294 -15.82 7.32 -13.02
C PRO A 294 -15.57 8.83 -13.14
N GLN A 295 -15.73 9.38 -14.35
CA GLN A 295 -15.73 10.82 -14.56
C GLN A 295 -17.02 11.43 -14.00
N GLY A 296 -16.89 12.19 -12.92
CA GLY A 296 -17.91 13.09 -12.39
C GLY A 296 -18.03 14.39 -13.21
N PRO A 297 -18.52 15.49 -12.62
CA PRO A 297 -18.70 16.78 -13.29
C PRO A 297 -17.40 17.35 -13.85
N LYS A 298 -17.15 17.10 -15.14
CA LYS A 298 -15.92 17.52 -15.81
C LYS A 298 -15.72 19.04 -15.73
N ASN A 299 -14.58 19.46 -15.20
CA ASN A 299 -14.20 20.88 -15.06
C ASN A 299 -15.27 21.74 -14.34
N ALA A 300 -15.96 21.16 -13.34
CA ALA A 300 -17.03 21.84 -12.63
C ALA A 300 -16.88 21.76 -11.10
N SER A 301 -17.33 22.82 -10.42
CA SER A 301 -17.44 22.86 -8.96
C SER A 301 -18.75 22.21 -8.50
N SER A 302 -18.88 20.90 -8.74
CA SER A 302 -20.06 20.11 -8.39
C SER A 302 -19.65 18.72 -7.89
N GLY A 303 -20.32 18.24 -6.86
CA GLY A 303 -20.18 16.88 -6.32
C GLY A 303 -21.31 15.95 -6.74
N ASP A 304 -22.12 16.37 -7.71
CA ASP A 304 -23.17 15.55 -8.31
C ASP A 304 -22.51 14.48 -9.22
N PHE A 305 -22.66 13.19 -8.91
CA PHE A 305 -22.19 12.09 -9.76
C PHE A 305 -23.32 11.44 -10.57
N GLY A 306 -24.39 12.20 -10.82
CA GLY A 306 -25.46 11.85 -11.73
C GLY A 306 -26.07 10.50 -11.40
N LYS A 307 -26.06 9.58 -12.38
CA LYS A 307 -26.65 8.24 -12.22
C LYS A 307 -26.07 7.44 -11.05
N LEU A 308 -24.83 7.71 -10.62
CA LEU A 308 -24.24 6.99 -9.49
C LEU A 308 -24.77 7.44 -8.13
N MET A 309 -25.52 8.55 -8.06
CA MET A 309 -26.21 8.97 -6.83
C MET A 309 -27.69 8.53 -6.83
N ASP A 310 -28.15 7.87 -7.88
CA ASP A 310 -29.47 7.23 -7.92
C ASP A 310 -29.38 5.80 -7.35
N PRO A 311 -30.43 5.29 -6.67
CA PRO A 311 -30.45 3.91 -6.17
C PRO A 311 -30.16 2.88 -7.27
N GLY A 312 -29.20 1.98 -7.05
CA GLY A 312 -28.80 0.95 -8.02
C GLY A 312 -27.78 1.42 -9.07
N GLY A 313 -27.37 2.71 -9.03
CA GLY A 313 -26.50 3.32 -10.03
C GLY A 313 -25.08 2.76 -10.01
N LEU A 314 -24.48 2.67 -8.82
CA LEU A 314 -23.14 2.11 -8.65
C LEU A 314 -23.12 0.61 -8.96
N GLU A 315 -24.13 -0.14 -8.55
CA GLU A 315 -24.26 -1.56 -8.83
C GLU A 315 -24.32 -1.83 -10.34
N ALA A 316 -25.03 -0.97 -11.09
CA ALA A 316 -25.09 -1.07 -12.54
C ALA A 316 -23.71 -0.82 -13.19
N LEU A 317 -22.97 0.19 -12.72
CA LEU A 317 -21.60 0.46 -13.17
C LEU A 317 -20.67 -0.72 -12.86
N VAL A 318 -20.68 -1.20 -11.62
CA VAL A 318 -19.85 -2.31 -11.14
C VAL A 318 -20.09 -3.59 -11.98
N ARG A 319 -21.34 -3.90 -12.32
CA ARG A 319 -21.69 -5.03 -13.19
C ARG A 319 -21.07 -4.89 -14.58
N ASP A 320 -21.11 -3.69 -15.17
CA ASP A 320 -20.50 -3.45 -16.48
C ASP A 320 -18.97 -3.56 -16.40
N VAL A 321 -18.35 -3.09 -15.31
CA VAL A 321 -16.91 -3.21 -15.05
C VAL A 321 -16.48 -4.67 -15.01
N VAL A 322 -17.12 -5.52 -14.21
CA VAL A 322 -16.76 -6.95 -14.16
C VAL A 322 -17.03 -7.69 -15.47
N SER A 323 -18.04 -7.26 -16.24
CA SER A 323 -18.26 -7.75 -17.61
C SER A 323 -17.10 -7.40 -18.54
N VAL A 324 -16.57 -6.18 -18.47
CA VAL A 324 -15.40 -5.74 -19.26
C VAL A 324 -14.15 -6.52 -18.84
N LEU A 325 -13.90 -6.65 -17.54
CA LEU A 325 -12.75 -7.40 -17.02
C LEU A 325 -12.81 -8.88 -17.44
N TYR A 326 -14.01 -9.48 -17.44
CA TYR A 326 -14.23 -10.84 -17.95
C TYR A 326 -14.01 -10.94 -19.47
N ARG A 327 -14.58 -10.01 -20.25
CA ARG A 327 -14.40 -9.94 -21.71
C ARG A 327 -12.92 -9.88 -22.10
N ASP A 328 -12.14 -9.11 -21.34
CA ASP A 328 -10.75 -8.82 -21.64
C ASP A 328 -9.77 -9.82 -20.99
N GLY A 329 -10.28 -10.84 -20.28
CA GLY A 329 -9.50 -11.95 -19.76
C GLY A 329 -8.82 -11.71 -18.42
N TRP A 330 -9.16 -10.62 -17.72
CA TRP A 330 -8.70 -10.37 -16.34
C TRP A 330 -9.41 -11.26 -15.32
N LEU A 331 -10.66 -11.63 -15.61
CA LEU A 331 -11.50 -12.45 -14.73
C LEU A 331 -12.05 -13.67 -15.47
N ALA A 332 -12.01 -14.82 -14.81
CA ALA A 332 -12.79 -15.99 -15.17
C ALA A 332 -14.14 -16.04 -14.44
N THR A 333 -14.30 -15.28 -13.35
CA THR A 333 -15.56 -15.11 -12.62
C THR A 333 -15.97 -13.64 -12.58
N PRO A 334 -17.07 -13.24 -13.24
CA PRO A 334 -17.51 -11.85 -13.33
C PRO A 334 -18.32 -11.42 -12.09
N ILE A 335 -17.80 -11.71 -10.89
CA ILE A 335 -18.42 -11.33 -9.61
C ILE A 335 -17.61 -10.20 -8.97
N ALA A 336 -18.26 -9.08 -8.71
CA ALA A 336 -17.71 -8.06 -7.83
C ALA A 336 -17.92 -8.47 -6.36
N GLY A 337 -16.86 -8.33 -5.56
CA GLY A 337 -16.84 -8.55 -4.13
C GLY A 337 -17.09 -7.28 -3.36
N ASP A 338 -16.25 -7.05 -2.35
CA ASP A 338 -16.38 -5.89 -1.49
C ASP A 338 -15.92 -4.62 -2.22
N LEU A 339 -16.58 -3.53 -1.90
CA LEU A 339 -16.27 -2.20 -2.42
C LEU A 339 -15.58 -1.37 -1.34
N ILE A 340 -14.48 -0.74 -1.71
CA ILE A 340 -13.82 0.31 -0.95
C ILE A 340 -14.12 1.62 -1.67
N LEU A 341 -14.94 2.48 -1.04
CA LEU A 341 -15.26 3.79 -1.60
C LEU A 341 -14.26 4.81 -1.10
N THR A 342 -13.61 5.50 -2.04
CA THR A 342 -12.64 6.56 -1.75
C THR A 342 -13.04 7.85 -2.43
N GLU A 343 -12.65 8.98 -1.88
CA GLU A 343 -12.91 10.28 -2.49
C GLU A 343 -11.89 11.33 -2.12
N HIS A 344 -11.80 12.37 -2.96
CA HIS A 344 -11.15 13.62 -2.58
C HIS A 344 -12.15 14.77 -2.68
N SER A 345 -12.14 15.65 -1.69
CA SER A 345 -12.83 16.93 -1.71
C SER A 345 -14.32 16.82 -2.08
N GLY A 346 -14.69 17.13 -3.32
CA GLY A 346 -16.07 17.16 -3.79
C GLY A 346 -16.75 15.79 -3.93
N GLY A 347 -15.98 14.70 -3.92
CA GLY A 347 -16.47 13.34 -4.13
C GLY A 347 -17.25 12.77 -2.94
N TYR A 348 -17.15 13.37 -1.76
CA TYR A 348 -17.84 12.93 -0.55
C TYR A 348 -19.33 12.67 -0.74
N GLN A 349 -20.04 13.50 -1.52
CA GLN A 349 -21.49 13.30 -1.73
C GLN A 349 -21.77 11.96 -2.41
N ALA A 350 -20.99 11.60 -3.42
CA ALA A 350 -21.17 10.35 -4.13
C ALA A 350 -20.83 9.14 -3.25
N VAL A 351 -19.82 9.23 -2.39
CA VAL A 351 -19.56 8.19 -1.39
C VAL A 351 -20.76 8.05 -0.45
N ALA A 352 -21.25 9.14 0.12
CA ALA A 352 -22.34 9.10 1.08
C ALA A 352 -23.64 8.48 0.53
N GLU A 353 -23.97 8.73 -0.74
CA GLU A 353 -25.16 8.17 -1.39
C GLU A 353 -24.99 6.69 -1.80
N ASN A 354 -23.79 6.11 -1.65
CA ASN A 354 -23.50 4.72 -2.05
C ASN A 354 -23.06 3.82 -0.88
N LEU A 355 -23.07 4.29 0.37
CA LEU A 355 -22.57 3.53 1.53
C LEU A 355 -23.34 2.22 1.80
N ASP A 356 -24.55 2.05 1.27
CA ASP A 356 -25.38 0.86 1.40
C ASP A 356 -25.45 0.00 0.13
N ALA A 357 -24.61 0.30 -0.88
CA ALA A 357 -24.57 -0.44 -2.12
C ALA A 357 -24.14 -1.91 -1.89
N ILE A 358 -24.82 -2.82 -2.58
CA ILE A 358 -24.59 -4.27 -2.50
C ILE A 358 -24.16 -4.80 -3.87
N THR A 359 -23.10 -5.58 -3.92
CA THR A 359 -22.63 -6.24 -5.14
C THR A 359 -23.15 -7.69 -5.22
N GLU A 360 -22.79 -8.41 -6.28
CA GLU A 360 -23.17 -9.83 -6.41
C GLU A 360 -22.52 -10.70 -5.31
N GLY A 361 -21.30 -10.36 -4.89
CA GLY A 361 -20.50 -11.14 -3.95
C GLY A 361 -20.14 -10.44 -2.64
N GLY A 362 -20.55 -9.19 -2.42
CA GLY A 362 -20.14 -8.40 -1.26
C GLY A 362 -20.94 -7.11 -1.08
N GLU A 363 -20.35 -6.16 -0.36
CA GLU A 363 -20.96 -4.89 0.00
C GLU A 363 -19.92 -3.77 0.10
N VAL A 364 -20.37 -2.54 0.35
CA VAL A 364 -19.44 -1.47 0.73
C VAL A 364 -18.95 -1.72 2.15
N THR A 365 -17.65 -1.98 2.28
CA THR A 365 -17.00 -2.28 3.57
C THR A 365 -16.24 -1.08 4.13
N HIS A 366 -15.83 -0.16 3.25
CA HIS A 366 -14.95 0.96 3.61
C HIS A 366 -15.40 2.27 2.97
N ALA A 367 -15.25 3.36 3.73
CA ALA A 367 -15.37 4.73 3.27
C ALA A 367 -14.12 5.52 3.69
N MET A 368 -13.37 6.02 2.69
CA MET A 368 -12.13 6.78 2.89
C MET A 368 -12.24 8.16 2.28
N LEU A 369 -12.17 9.20 3.11
CA LEU A 369 -12.35 10.59 2.72
C LEU A 369 -11.04 11.34 2.87
N PHE A 370 -10.54 11.92 1.79
CA PHE A 370 -9.34 12.74 1.80
C PHE A 370 -9.73 14.21 1.67
N ASP A 371 -9.70 14.90 2.81
CA ASP A 371 -10.08 16.30 3.04
C ASP A 371 -11.42 16.68 2.37
N GLY A 372 -12.42 15.79 2.48
CA GLY A 372 -13.71 15.92 1.77
C GLY A 372 -14.97 15.93 2.65
N LEU A 373 -14.88 15.77 3.98
CA LEU A 373 -16.08 15.75 4.85
C LEU A 373 -16.71 17.15 5.04
N TYR A 374 -17.44 17.63 4.02
CA TYR A 374 -18.13 18.93 4.04
C TYR A 374 -19.57 18.88 4.58
N ALA A 375 -20.22 17.70 4.52
CA ALA A 375 -21.57 17.47 5.03
C ALA A 375 -21.83 15.96 5.20
N ARG A 376 -23.10 15.55 5.35
CA ARG A 376 -23.53 14.13 5.45
C ARG A 376 -22.94 13.34 6.61
N VAL A 377 -22.53 14.02 7.68
CA VAL A 377 -21.96 13.42 8.89
C VAL A 377 -22.84 12.29 9.45
N ASP A 378 -24.16 12.45 9.42
CA ASP A 378 -25.10 11.42 9.90
C ASP A 378 -25.00 10.10 9.11
N GLN A 379 -24.80 10.15 7.78
CA GLN A 379 -24.67 8.96 6.94
C GLN A 379 -23.36 8.22 7.23
N TYR A 380 -22.23 8.93 7.27
CA TYR A 380 -20.93 8.33 7.61
C TYR A 380 -20.91 7.78 9.04
N THR A 381 -21.52 8.50 9.98
CA THR A 381 -21.66 8.03 11.36
C THR A 381 -22.51 6.77 11.43
N ALA A 382 -23.61 6.69 10.66
CA ALA A 382 -24.45 5.50 10.61
C ALA A 382 -23.71 4.31 10.00
N PHE A 383 -22.97 4.53 8.91
CA PHE A 383 -22.13 3.51 8.28
C PHE A 383 -21.07 2.95 9.24
N ALA A 384 -20.31 3.83 9.90
CA ALA A 384 -19.31 3.41 10.88
C ALA A 384 -19.93 2.62 12.05
N ASN A 385 -21.07 3.08 12.58
CA ASN A 385 -21.77 2.37 13.66
C ASN A 385 -22.39 1.03 13.22
N ALA A 386 -22.61 0.83 11.92
CA ALA A 386 -23.06 -0.43 11.36
C ALA A 386 -21.93 -1.46 11.20
N GLY A 387 -20.68 -1.09 11.51
CA GLY A 387 -19.49 -1.92 11.37
C GLY A 387 -18.66 -1.61 10.12
N GLY A 388 -19.04 -0.59 9.35
CA GLY A 388 -18.24 -0.10 8.22
C GLY A 388 -16.94 0.55 8.70
N ILE A 389 -15.87 0.38 7.94
CA ILE A 389 -14.57 0.96 8.26
C ILE A 389 -14.49 2.38 7.71
N PHE A 390 -14.34 3.36 8.59
CA PHE A 390 -14.31 4.78 8.26
C PHE A 390 -12.89 5.36 8.42
N ARG A 391 -12.38 5.99 7.37
CA ARG A 391 -11.11 6.74 7.38
C ARG A 391 -11.39 8.15 6.88
N SER A 392 -10.90 9.15 7.58
CA SER A 392 -10.94 10.51 7.04
C SER A 392 -9.75 11.32 7.51
N ASP A 393 -9.09 12.02 6.62
CA ASP A 393 -8.17 13.08 7.01
C ASP A 393 -8.83 14.47 6.89
N TYR A 394 -8.13 15.47 7.38
CA TYR A 394 -8.45 16.88 7.17
C TYR A 394 -7.21 17.74 7.24
N THR A 395 -7.22 18.83 6.47
CA THR A 395 -6.16 19.83 6.50
C THR A 395 -6.59 21.08 7.26
N ALA A 396 -5.65 22.00 7.48
CA ALA A 396 -5.95 23.28 8.12
C ALA A 396 -6.79 24.20 7.22
N THR A 397 -6.69 24.02 5.90
CA THR A 397 -7.20 24.96 4.89
C THR A 397 -8.35 24.40 4.05
N GLY A 398 -8.60 23.09 4.08
CA GLY A 398 -9.68 22.43 3.32
C GLY A 398 -11.09 22.71 3.82
N GLY A 399 -11.26 23.36 4.98
CA GLY A 399 -12.58 23.70 5.50
C GLY A 399 -13.39 22.53 6.09
N THR A 400 -12.83 21.32 6.12
CA THR A 400 -13.48 20.11 6.66
C THR A 400 -13.17 19.85 8.14
N LYS A 401 -12.16 20.55 8.71
CA LYS A 401 -11.63 20.38 10.07
C LYS A 401 -12.72 20.23 11.15
N THR A 402 -13.68 21.15 11.19
CA THR A 402 -14.70 21.16 12.26
C THR A 402 -15.57 19.90 12.23
N LEU A 403 -15.98 19.45 11.04
CA LEU A 403 -16.82 18.27 10.89
C LEU A 403 -16.04 16.99 11.16
N ASN A 404 -14.79 16.93 10.70
CA ASN A 404 -13.89 15.83 11.01
C ASN A 404 -13.64 15.67 12.52
N GLN A 405 -13.32 16.75 13.22
CA GLN A 405 -13.16 16.71 14.69
C GLN A 405 -14.48 16.34 15.41
N GLY A 406 -15.62 16.77 14.88
CA GLY A 406 -16.94 16.43 15.41
C GLY A 406 -17.29 14.95 15.25
N ILE A 407 -17.10 14.37 14.07
CA ILE A 407 -17.37 12.95 13.82
C ILE A 407 -16.38 12.07 14.58
N ALA A 408 -15.10 12.47 14.67
CA ALA A 408 -14.09 11.78 15.46
C ALA A 408 -14.53 11.64 16.93
N SER A 409 -15.00 12.75 17.52
CA SER A 409 -15.55 12.73 18.89
C SER A 409 -16.81 11.88 19.02
N THR A 410 -17.65 11.83 17.99
CA THR A 410 -18.92 11.09 18.00
C THR A 410 -18.67 9.58 17.94
N LEU A 411 -17.73 9.15 17.09
CA LEU A 411 -17.38 7.75 16.91
C LEU A 411 -16.37 7.24 17.95
N GLY A 412 -15.71 8.14 18.70
CA GLY A 412 -14.54 7.77 19.49
C GLY A 412 -13.38 7.29 18.60
N ALA A 413 -13.25 7.90 17.42
CA ALA A 413 -12.25 7.54 16.42
C ALA A 413 -10.84 7.78 16.96
N ALA A 414 -9.88 6.96 16.51
CA ALA A 414 -8.47 7.27 16.71
C ALA A 414 -8.11 8.53 15.92
N THR A 415 -7.24 9.38 16.48
CA THR A 415 -6.88 10.67 15.86
C THR A 415 -5.48 10.73 15.26
N ALA A 416 -4.80 9.58 15.23
CA ALA A 416 -3.48 9.41 14.63
C ALA A 416 -3.51 8.16 13.75
N PRO A 417 -2.99 8.22 12.51
CA PRO A 417 -3.04 7.13 11.54
C PRO A 417 -1.92 6.10 11.76
N THR A 418 -1.61 5.76 13.02
CA THR A 418 -0.62 4.71 13.30
C THR A 418 -1.03 3.40 12.65
N GLN A 419 -0.07 2.56 12.26
CA GLN A 419 -0.38 1.31 11.55
C GLN A 419 -1.34 0.43 12.38
N ALA A 420 -1.18 0.41 13.71
CA ALA A 420 -2.09 -0.27 14.62
C ALA A 420 -3.51 0.30 14.63
N ASN A 421 -3.66 1.62 14.60
CA ASN A 421 -4.99 2.24 14.50
C ASN A 421 -5.63 1.94 13.15
N LEU A 422 -4.89 2.04 12.04
CA LEU A 422 -5.41 1.74 10.71
C LEU A 422 -5.83 0.28 10.55
N ARG A 423 -5.14 -0.67 11.19
CA ARG A 423 -5.48 -2.10 11.18
C ARG A 423 -6.66 -2.46 12.10
N ASP A 424 -6.69 -1.90 13.31
CA ASP A 424 -7.51 -2.44 14.40
C ASP A 424 -8.69 -1.54 14.82
N ARG A 425 -8.80 -0.31 14.31
CA ARG A 425 -9.91 0.59 14.63
C ARG A 425 -10.90 0.69 13.48
N ASP A 426 -12.19 0.66 13.83
CA ASP A 426 -13.25 0.84 12.83
C ASP A 426 -13.27 2.27 12.29
N ALA A 427 -12.90 3.27 13.11
CA ALA A 427 -12.81 4.67 12.71
C ALA A 427 -11.45 5.31 13.06
N VAL A 428 -10.82 5.95 12.06
CA VAL A 428 -9.61 6.76 12.22
C VAL A 428 -9.83 8.10 11.52
N VAL A 429 -9.66 9.20 12.25
CA VAL A 429 -9.84 10.56 11.73
C VAL A 429 -8.68 11.45 12.16
N TRP A 430 -7.79 11.81 11.24
CA TRP A 430 -6.52 12.46 11.58
C TRP A 430 -6.32 13.79 10.86
N PHE A 431 -5.43 14.60 11.42
CA PHE A 431 -4.99 15.84 10.79
C PHE A 431 -3.82 15.51 9.85
N ALA A 432 -3.87 16.00 8.62
CA ALA A 432 -2.77 15.97 7.68
C ALA A 432 -2.18 17.39 7.58
N ASP A 433 -0.89 17.55 7.91
CA ASP A 433 -0.23 18.86 7.93
C ASP A 433 0.24 19.29 6.54
N THR A 434 -0.73 19.43 5.64
CA THR A 434 -0.48 19.65 4.23
C THR A 434 -1.54 20.55 3.60
N GLY A 435 -1.37 20.84 2.31
CA GLY A 435 -2.36 21.52 1.50
C GLY A 435 -3.55 20.60 1.15
N HIS A 436 -4.71 21.21 0.86
CA HIS A 436 -5.92 20.49 0.46
C HIS A 436 -5.70 19.48 -0.68
N TYR A 437 -4.84 19.81 -1.65
CA TYR A 437 -4.56 18.98 -2.82
C TYR A 437 -3.47 17.93 -2.61
N ASP A 438 -2.91 17.84 -1.41
CA ASP A 438 -1.83 16.93 -1.05
C ASP A 438 -2.26 15.92 0.04
N ALA A 439 -3.44 16.08 0.65
CA ALA A 439 -4.00 15.22 1.70
C ALA A 439 -3.92 13.70 1.42
N MET A 440 -4.33 13.25 0.22
CA MET A 440 -4.22 11.84 -0.19
C MET A 440 -2.79 11.32 -0.48
N ARG A 441 -1.79 12.20 -0.66
CA ARG A 441 -0.40 11.82 -0.98
C ARG A 441 0.53 11.97 0.21
N TYR A 442 0.20 12.88 1.11
CA TYR A 442 0.94 13.16 2.33
C TYR A 442 1.10 11.88 3.15
N GLU A 443 2.35 11.48 3.41
CA GLU A 443 2.71 10.22 4.08
C GLU A 443 2.04 8.98 3.45
N MET A 444 1.88 8.99 2.12
CA MET A 444 1.15 7.97 1.36
C MET A 444 -0.24 7.62 1.92
N ALA A 445 -0.95 8.60 2.49
CA ALA A 445 -2.22 8.40 3.20
C ALA A 445 -3.21 7.49 2.47
N PHE A 446 -3.35 7.62 1.14
CA PHE A 446 -4.23 6.76 0.35
C PHE A 446 -3.73 5.32 0.27
N ALA A 447 -2.45 5.09 0.00
CA ALA A 447 -1.87 3.75 -0.08
C ALA A 447 -1.90 3.03 1.28
N GLU A 448 -1.53 3.71 2.36
CA GLU A 448 -1.48 3.13 3.70
C GLU A 448 -2.89 2.89 4.27
N ALA A 449 -3.85 3.80 4.03
CA ALA A 449 -5.24 3.55 4.40
C ALA A 449 -5.78 2.28 3.70
N LEU A 450 -5.43 2.04 2.43
CA LEU A 450 -5.79 0.81 1.71
C LEU A 450 -5.06 -0.42 2.25
N ARG A 451 -3.73 -0.33 2.43
CA ARG A 451 -2.86 -1.43 2.89
C ARG A 451 -3.38 -2.05 4.18
N TRP A 452 -3.84 -1.23 5.12
CA TRP A 452 -4.26 -1.67 6.45
C TRP A 452 -5.77 -1.97 6.56
N ALA A 453 -6.56 -1.52 5.60
CA ALA A 453 -8.01 -1.72 5.54
C ALA A 453 -8.42 -3.02 4.85
N ALA A 454 -7.84 -3.29 3.68
CA ALA A 454 -8.24 -4.44 2.88
C ALA A 454 -7.76 -5.76 3.49
N THR A 455 -8.55 -6.82 3.33
CA THR A 455 -8.23 -8.18 3.83
C THR A 455 -7.71 -9.11 2.73
N ARG A 456 -7.37 -8.57 1.56
CA ARG A 456 -7.05 -9.36 0.37
C ARG A 456 -5.89 -8.76 -0.38
N SER A 457 -4.76 -9.47 -0.43
CA SER A 457 -3.52 -9.02 -1.06
C SER A 457 -3.12 -9.82 -2.31
N ARG A 458 -2.27 -9.21 -3.15
CA ARG A 458 -1.78 -9.81 -4.41
C ARG A 458 -0.73 -10.88 -4.16
N ARG A 459 0.25 -10.58 -3.31
CA ARG A 459 1.42 -11.45 -3.09
C ARG A 459 1.60 -11.81 -1.61
N GLY A 460 0.54 -11.72 -0.84
CA GLY A 460 0.60 -11.63 0.61
C GLY A 460 0.63 -10.19 1.08
N PRO A 461 0.24 -9.95 2.35
CA PRO A 461 0.17 -8.60 2.89
C PRO A 461 1.56 -7.96 2.88
N ARG A 462 1.65 -6.65 2.64
CA ARG A 462 2.90 -5.89 2.76
C ARG A 462 3.22 -5.77 4.26
N VAL A 463 4.08 -6.67 4.74
CA VAL A 463 4.48 -6.79 6.15
C VAL A 463 5.50 -5.73 6.50
N GLU A 464 5.32 -5.09 7.66
CA GLU A 464 6.28 -4.16 8.24
C GLU A 464 7.27 -4.89 9.15
N LEU A 465 8.57 -4.82 8.86
CA LEU A 465 9.57 -5.41 9.74
C LEU A 465 9.81 -4.44 10.90
N ARG A 466 9.40 -4.79 12.12
CA ARG A 466 9.50 -3.87 13.26
C ARG A 466 10.88 -3.90 13.91
N THR A 467 11.38 -5.08 14.27
CA THR A 467 12.68 -5.18 14.97
C THR A 467 13.38 -6.49 14.67
N ALA A 468 14.71 -6.47 14.66
CA ALA A 468 15.53 -7.67 14.78
C ALA A 468 16.60 -7.45 15.86
N THR A 469 16.48 -8.21 16.95
CA THR A 469 17.35 -8.07 18.14
C THR A 469 17.92 -9.41 18.55
N ARG A 470 19.01 -9.39 19.33
CA ARG A 470 19.68 -10.60 19.80
C ARG A 470 19.96 -10.55 21.29
N SER A 471 19.71 -11.67 21.96
CA SER A 471 20.11 -11.92 23.34
C SER A 471 20.78 -13.28 23.44
N GLY A 472 22.09 -13.30 23.71
CA GLY A 472 22.89 -14.52 23.63
C GLY A 472 22.95 -15.02 22.18
N ASP A 473 22.58 -16.27 21.93
CA ASP A 473 22.47 -16.82 20.56
C ASP A 473 21.06 -16.75 19.98
N THR A 474 20.09 -16.23 20.75
CA THR A 474 18.70 -16.14 20.31
C THR A 474 18.46 -14.81 19.63
N VAL A 475 18.12 -14.88 18.33
CA VAL A 475 17.60 -13.76 17.55
C VAL A 475 16.09 -13.74 17.68
N THR A 476 15.54 -12.56 17.94
CA THR A 476 14.09 -12.29 17.94
C THR A 476 13.77 -11.32 16.81
N VAL A 477 12.90 -11.73 15.90
CA VAL A 477 12.37 -10.90 14.83
C VAL A 477 10.91 -10.59 15.15
N ARG A 478 10.54 -9.31 15.07
CA ARG A 478 9.16 -8.84 15.24
C ARG A 478 8.72 -8.11 13.98
N TRP A 479 7.44 -8.24 13.65
CA TRP A 479 6.83 -7.60 12.50
C TRP A 479 5.39 -7.22 12.80
N PHE A 480 4.83 -6.34 11.97
CA PHE A 480 3.45 -5.95 11.99
C PHE A 480 2.82 -6.25 10.62
N SER A 481 1.69 -6.94 10.57
CA SER A 481 1.07 -7.39 9.31
C SER A 481 -0.34 -6.85 9.17
N PRO A 482 -0.71 -6.38 7.97
CA PRO A 482 -2.11 -6.26 7.58
C PRO A 482 -2.84 -7.59 7.72
N ARG A 483 -4.17 -7.52 7.86
CA ARG A 483 -5.03 -8.71 7.86
C ARG A 483 -5.13 -9.23 6.44
N ASP A 484 -5.15 -10.55 6.27
CA ASP A 484 -5.36 -11.17 4.98
C ASP A 484 -6.10 -12.50 5.12
N ASP A 485 -7.17 -12.68 4.34
CA ASP A 485 -8.08 -13.83 4.39
C ASP A 485 -7.42 -15.14 3.93
N ASP A 486 -6.38 -15.06 3.09
CA ASP A 486 -5.64 -16.20 2.56
C ASP A 486 -4.34 -16.49 3.35
N LEU A 487 -4.02 -15.68 4.37
CA LEU A 487 -2.80 -15.83 5.16
C LEU A 487 -2.85 -17.06 6.07
N VAL A 488 -1.88 -17.96 5.91
CA VAL A 488 -1.76 -19.18 6.73
C VAL A 488 -0.58 -19.14 7.70
N GLY A 489 0.33 -18.18 7.55
CA GLY A 489 1.41 -17.90 8.51
C GLY A 489 2.58 -17.15 7.92
N PHE A 490 3.70 -17.13 8.64
CA PHE A 490 4.91 -16.41 8.24
C PHE A 490 6.13 -17.30 8.33
N ASP A 491 7.01 -17.21 7.34
CA ASP A 491 8.38 -17.70 7.41
C ASP A 491 9.30 -16.53 7.78
N VAL A 492 10.25 -16.76 8.68
CA VAL A 492 11.41 -15.89 8.86
C VAL A 492 12.55 -16.49 8.07
N GLU A 493 13.04 -15.74 7.09
CA GLU A 493 14.24 -16.07 6.35
C GLU A 493 15.44 -15.35 6.96
N ALA A 494 16.58 -16.02 7.00
CA ALA A 494 17.85 -15.40 7.38
C ALA A 494 18.99 -15.82 6.45
N ALA A 495 19.98 -14.95 6.30
CA ALA A 495 21.19 -15.19 5.53
C ALA A 495 22.42 -14.66 6.29
N GLU A 496 23.59 -15.26 6.06
CA GLU A 496 24.85 -14.53 6.27
C GLU A 496 24.92 -13.40 5.23
N PRO A 497 25.57 -12.25 5.50
CA PRO A 497 25.72 -11.18 4.51
C PRO A 497 26.25 -11.67 3.16
N GLY A 498 25.52 -11.36 2.08
CA GLY A 498 25.81 -11.86 0.72
C GLY A 498 25.58 -13.36 0.50
N GLY A 499 25.03 -14.07 1.48
CA GLY A 499 24.73 -15.50 1.44
C GLY A 499 23.34 -15.83 0.90
N ALA A 500 23.03 -17.12 0.85
CA ALA A 500 21.72 -17.60 0.45
C ALA A 500 20.71 -17.51 1.61
N TRP A 501 19.50 -17.05 1.31
CA TRP A 501 18.39 -17.00 2.24
C TRP A 501 17.87 -18.40 2.59
N GLN A 502 17.64 -18.64 3.88
CA GLN A 502 17.09 -19.89 4.39
C GLN A 502 15.94 -19.61 5.36
N ILE A 503 14.88 -20.42 5.30
CA ILE A 503 13.82 -20.39 6.31
C ILE A 503 14.40 -20.90 7.64
N VAL A 504 14.44 -20.04 8.64
CA VAL A 504 14.97 -20.34 9.99
C VAL A 504 13.88 -20.51 11.04
N ALA A 505 12.67 -20.00 10.77
CA ALA A 505 11.50 -20.22 11.60
C ALA A 505 10.21 -20.14 10.76
N SER A 506 9.18 -20.87 11.17
CA SER A 506 7.83 -20.81 10.57
C SER A 506 6.80 -20.71 11.69
N VAL A 507 5.91 -19.72 11.62
CA VAL A 507 4.87 -19.44 12.64
C VAL A 507 3.49 -19.29 12.01
N GLY A 508 2.42 -19.37 12.81
CA GLY A 508 1.03 -19.24 12.34
C GLY A 508 0.63 -17.79 11.97
N ALA A 509 -0.52 -17.62 11.33
CA ALA A 509 -1.00 -16.34 10.78
C ALA A 509 -1.22 -15.22 11.81
N SER A 510 -1.41 -15.56 13.09
CA SER A 510 -1.60 -14.58 14.17
C SER A 510 -0.29 -14.19 14.88
N ALA A 511 0.85 -14.70 14.44
CA ALA A 511 2.13 -14.39 15.06
C ALA A 511 2.67 -13.06 14.51
N GLU A 512 3.19 -12.24 15.43
CA GLU A 512 3.89 -10.97 15.16
C GLU A 512 5.37 -11.04 15.57
N SER A 513 5.84 -12.25 15.90
CA SER A 513 7.23 -12.50 16.23
C SER A 513 7.63 -13.96 16.05
N ALA A 514 8.92 -14.18 15.83
CA ALA A 514 9.54 -15.50 15.88
C ALA A 514 10.97 -15.39 16.39
N THR A 515 11.48 -16.51 16.89
CA THR A 515 12.84 -16.61 17.40
C THR A 515 13.59 -17.76 16.74
N PHE A 516 14.88 -17.58 16.49
CA PHE A 516 15.77 -18.63 16.04
C PHE A 516 17.17 -18.47 16.66
N SER A 517 18.00 -19.51 16.56
CA SER A 517 19.37 -19.46 17.07
C SER A 517 20.36 -19.18 15.95
N ALA A 518 21.32 -18.28 16.19
CA ALA A 518 22.42 -17.98 15.28
C ALA A 518 23.71 -17.72 16.07
N SER A 519 24.89 -18.03 15.51
CA SER A 519 26.20 -17.79 16.14
C SER A 519 26.97 -16.60 15.56
N GLY A 520 26.43 -15.94 14.53
CA GLY A 520 27.02 -14.79 13.84
C GLY A 520 25.96 -13.78 13.40
N GLY A 521 26.39 -12.73 12.69
CA GLY A 521 25.50 -11.71 12.14
C GLY A 521 24.53 -12.30 11.12
N ARG A 522 23.30 -11.81 11.05
CA ARG A 522 22.29 -12.29 10.10
C ARG A 522 21.58 -11.12 9.47
N GLU A 523 21.41 -11.18 8.15
CA GLU A 523 20.31 -10.48 7.50
C GLU A 523 19.04 -11.29 7.75
N VAL A 524 17.93 -10.61 8.06
CA VAL A 524 16.65 -11.24 8.36
C VAL A 524 15.51 -10.51 7.63
N ARG A 525 14.51 -11.27 7.19
CA ARG A 525 13.27 -10.75 6.62
C ARG A 525 12.10 -11.69 6.90
N VAL A 526 10.89 -11.18 6.77
CA VAL A 526 9.65 -11.93 6.97
C VAL A 526 8.98 -12.18 5.63
N VAL A 527 8.48 -13.39 5.43
CA VAL A 527 7.77 -13.80 4.21
C VAL A 527 6.39 -14.33 4.59
N PRO A 528 5.30 -13.72 4.10
CA PRO A 528 3.96 -14.25 4.33
C PRO A 528 3.75 -15.53 3.52
N ARG A 529 3.14 -16.53 4.15
CA ARG A 529 2.63 -17.74 3.49
C ARG A 529 1.14 -17.56 3.23
N VAL A 530 0.77 -17.53 1.95
CA VAL A 530 -0.59 -17.23 1.49
C VAL A 530 -1.08 -18.32 0.55
N VAL A 531 -2.35 -18.71 0.68
CA VAL A 531 -2.96 -19.73 -0.18
C VAL A 531 -2.87 -19.31 -1.65
N GLY A 532 -2.33 -20.18 -2.50
CA GLY A 532 -2.20 -19.94 -3.93
C GLY A 532 -1.05 -19.01 -4.34
N VAL A 533 -0.17 -18.63 -3.41
CA VAL A 533 1.04 -17.84 -3.68
C VAL A 533 2.27 -18.69 -3.33
N SER A 534 3.21 -18.81 -4.27
CA SER A 534 4.45 -19.55 -4.02
C SER A 534 5.41 -18.73 -3.14
N LEU A 535 6.38 -19.39 -2.50
CA LEU A 535 7.41 -18.69 -1.72
C LEU A 535 8.23 -17.71 -2.59
N ALA A 536 8.46 -18.04 -3.86
CA ALA A 536 9.19 -17.17 -4.78
C ALA A 536 8.40 -15.87 -5.05
N ASP A 537 7.08 -16.01 -5.20
CA ASP A 537 6.18 -14.92 -5.54
C ASP A 537 5.72 -14.12 -4.32
N ALA A 538 5.83 -14.63 -3.10
CA ALA A 538 5.42 -13.91 -1.90
C ALA A 538 6.13 -12.55 -1.74
N LEU A 539 5.38 -11.52 -1.33
CA LEU A 539 5.91 -10.19 -1.01
C LEU A 539 6.58 -10.24 0.35
N ARG A 540 7.90 -10.26 0.33
CA ARG A 540 8.73 -10.23 1.54
C ARG A 540 8.74 -8.82 2.12
N SER A 541 8.93 -8.71 3.43
CA SER A 541 9.24 -7.43 4.10
C SER A 541 10.59 -6.88 3.61
N ASP A 542 10.90 -5.67 4.07
CA ASP A 542 12.27 -5.17 4.11
C ASP A 542 13.18 -6.09 4.90
N ALA A 543 14.48 -5.96 4.67
CA ALA A 543 15.50 -6.73 5.35
C ALA A 543 16.27 -5.88 6.37
N GLY A 544 16.35 -6.40 7.59
CA GLY A 544 17.17 -5.85 8.67
C GLY A 544 18.40 -6.71 8.95
N PHE A 545 19.37 -6.18 9.69
CA PHE A 545 20.54 -6.92 10.16
C PHE A 545 20.54 -7.07 11.67
N VAL A 546 21.05 -8.20 12.15
CA VAL A 546 21.25 -8.48 13.57
C VAL A 546 22.62 -9.12 13.80
N GLY A 547 23.48 -8.38 14.50
CA GLY A 547 24.84 -8.75 14.90
C GLY A 547 24.89 -9.62 16.15
N GLY A 548 26.11 -9.98 16.59
CA GLY A 548 26.34 -10.81 17.78
C GLY A 548 26.17 -10.07 19.11
N ALA A 549 26.84 -8.93 19.26
CA ALA A 549 26.65 -7.96 20.34
C ALA A 549 26.33 -6.63 19.66
N ALA A 550 25.15 -6.07 19.95
CA ALA A 550 24.66 -4.88 19.28
C ALA A 550 24.86 -3.64 20.16
N ASP A 551 25.91 -2.88 19.85
CA ASP A 551 26.14 -1.55 20.46
C ASP A 551 25.61 -0.44 19.54
N VAL A 552 25.25 -0.78 18.30
CA VAL A 552 24.65 0.11 17.31
C VAL A 552 23.21 -0.33 17.02
N LEU A 553 22.29 0.62 16.86
CA LEU A 553 20.98 0.39 16.28
C LEU A 553 20.94 1.01 14.89
N VAL A 554 20.60 0.23 13.86
CA VAL A 554 20.23 0.77 12.55
C VAL A 554 18.72 0.94 12.53
N VAL A 555 18.28 2.19 12.39
CA VAL A 555 16.88 2.56 12.20
C VAL A 555 16.64 2.75 10.72
N ASP A 556 15.70 1.98 10.20
CA ASP A 556 15.15 2.11 8.85
C ASP A 556 13.97 3.06 8.92
N GLY A 557 14.18 4.31 8.52
CA GLY A 557 13.13 5.33 8.44
C GLY A 557 12.93 5.79 7.01
N PHE A 558 13.07 4.86 6.06
CA PHE A 558 12.88 5.09 4.65
C PHE A 558 11.58 4.44 4.19
N ASP A 559 10.56 5.26 3.94
CA ASP A 559 9.20 4.82 3.61
C ASP A 559 8.77 5.24 2.19
N ARG A 560 9.40 6.28 1.64
CA ARG A 560 9.07 6.88 0.35
C ARG A 560 9.14 5.87 -0.80
N ALA A 561 7.99 5.61 -1.39
CA ALA A 561 7.85 4.78 -2.60
C ALA A 561 7.13 5.51 -3.75
N LEU A 562 6.74 6.78 -3.56
CA LEU A 562 6.10 7.62 -4.56
C LEU A 562 6.76 9.00 -4.63
N GLY A 563 7.10 9.43 -5.85
CA GLY A 563 7.70 10.75 -6.08
C GLY A 563 9.19 10.85 -5.77
N GLY A 564 9.80 9.80 -5.21
CA GLY A 564 11.25 9.62 -5.11
C GLY A 564 11.82 8.79 -6.25
N SER A 565 13.12 8.53 -6.17
CA SER A 565 13.90 7.75 -7.14
C SER A 565 13.90 6.26 -6.83
N PHE A 566 13.63 5.85 -5.60
CA PHE A 566 13.26 4.48 -5.28
C PHE A 566 11.76 4.22 -5.52
N VAL A 567 11.45 3.04 -6.07
CA VAL A 567 10.06 2.64 -6.44
C VAL A 567 9.75 1.19 -6.06
N GLY A 568 10.58 0.57 -5.23
CA GLY A 568 10.41 -0.81 -4.82
C GLY A 568 9.37 -0.95 -3.72
N LEU A 569 8.74 -2.13 -3.63
CA LEU A 569 7.85 -2.49 -2.51
C LEU A 569 8.59 -2.98 -1.26
N ARG A 570 9.91 -3.18 -1.40
CA ARG A 570 10.82 -3.65 -0.35
C ARG A 570 12.27 -3.32 -0.71
N HIS A 571 13.14 -3.19 0.28
CA HIS A 571 14.57 -2.99 0.17
C HIS A 571 15.35 -3.78 1.23
N GLY A 572 16.68 -3.65 1.21
CA GLY A 572 17.59 -4.23 2.19
C GLY A 572 18.65 -3.23 2.67
N PHE A 573 18.32 -1.93 2.65
CA PHE A 573 19.25 -0.84 2.95
C PHE A 573 19.79 -0.94 4.38
N ALA A 574 18.91 -1.07 5.37
CA ALA A 574 19.29 -1.25 6.76
C ALA A 574 20.05 -2.58 7.00
N ALA A 575 19.70 -3.66 6.30
CA ALA A 575 20.49 -4.89 6.34
C ALA A 575 21.93 -4.67 5.84
N ARG A 576 22.09 -3.98 4.70
CA ARG A 576 23.40 -3.67 4.11
C ARG A 576 24.26 -2.80 5.03
N VAL A 577 23.69 -1.71 5.56
CA VAL A 577 24.40 -0.79 6.47
C VAL A 577 24.72 -1.48 7.81
N GLY A 578 23.78 -2.27 8.36
CA GLY A 578 24.02 -3.02 9.59
C GLY A 578 25.13 -4.07 9.45
N ALA A 579 25.20 -4.75 8.30
CA ALA A 579 26.29 -5.67 8.00
C ALA A 579 27.67 -4.97 7.96
N ALA A 580 27.70 -3.70 7.51
CA ALA A 580 28.92 -2.89 7.40
C ALA A 580 29.52 -2.52 8.78
N VAL A 581 28.69 -2.39 9.82
CA VAL A 581 29.14 -2.12 11.20
C VAL A 581 29.21 -3.39 12.08
N ALA A 582 28.69 -4.52 11.61
CA ALA A 582 28.71 -5.88 12.20
C ALA A 582 28.07 -6.08 13.59
N GLY A 583 28.08 -5.07 14.46
CA GLY A 583 27.48 -5.04 15.80
C GLY A 583 26.18 -4.23 15.85
N ALA A 584 25.29 -4.45 14.88
CA ALA A 584 24.02 -3.72 14.77
C ALA A 584 22.81 -4.56 15.20
N ALA A 585 21.82 -3.92 15.82
CA ALA A 585 20.43 -4.36 15.80
C ALA A 585 19.65 -3.57 14.75
N TYR A 586 18.42 -3.99 14.48
CA TYR A 586 17.53 -3.32 13.55
C TYR A 586 16.22 -2.90 14.23
N ALA A 587 15.71 -1.73 13.87
CA ALA A 587 14.35 -1.30 14.09
C ALA A 587 13.84 -0.49 12.88
N SER A 588 12.54 -0.53 12.56
CA SER A 588 11.93 0.52 11.73
C SER A 588 11.69 1.77 12.57
N ASN A 589 11.52 2.92 11.92
CA ASN A 589 11.06 4.15 12.56
C ASN A 589 9.72 3.96 13.28
N GLU A 590 8.77 3.19 12.75
CA GLU A 590 7.51 2.94 13.47
C GLU A 590 7.68 2.05 14.69
N ALA A 591 8.69 1.18 14.73
CA ALA A 591 9.00 0.50 15.98
C ALA A 591 9.37 1.51 17.09
N ILE A 592 10.02 2.61 16.74
CA ILE A 592 10.35 3.69 17.68
C ILE A 592 9.09 4.48 18.06
N THR A 593 8.31 4.95 17.07
CA THR A 593 7.22 5.90 17.29
C THR A 593 5.90 5.24 17.69
N ASP A 594 5.51 4.12 17.05
CA ASP A 594 4.26 3.41 17.34
C ASP A 594 4.41 2.41 18.49
N ASP A 595 5.50 1.63 18.49
CA ASP A 595 5.68 0.52 19.46
C ASP A 595 6.45 0.93 20.73
N GLY A 596 7.07 2.11 20.72
CA GLY A 596 7.87 2.62 21.84
C GLY A 596 9.17 1.86 22.05
N PHE A 597 9.77 1.31 20.99
CA PHE A 597 11.07 0.67 21.07
C PHE A 597 12.15 1.70 21.47
N PRO A 598 12.95 1.43 22.52
CA PRO A 598 13.86 2.42 23.03
C PRO A 598 15.12 2.55 22.16
N LEU A 599 15.50 3.78 21.85
CA LEU A 599 16.85 4.11 21.36
C LEU A 599 17.90 3.99 22.50
N ALA A 600 17.47 4.22 23.74
CA ALA A 600 18.33 4.11 24.91
C ALA A 600 18.83 2.66 25.11
N GLY A 601 20.15 2.51 25.28
CA GLY A 601 20.80 1.20 25.44
C GLY A 601 21.74 0.85 24.28
N TYR A 602 21.71 1.62 23.20
CA TYR A 602 22.69 1.61 22.12
C TYR A 602 23.67 2.78 22.29
N ASP A 603 24.96 2.52 22.04
CA ASP A 603 26.01 3.55 22.07
C ASP A 603 25.86 4.52 20.89
N ALA A 604 25.39 4.02 19.75
CA ALA A 604 25.13 4.80 18.55
C ALA A 604 23.87 4.34 17.81
N VAL A 605 23.19 5.28 17.16
CA VAL A 605 22.07 5.04 16.25
C VAL A 605 22.49 5.50 14.86
N ILE A 606 22.31 4.64 13.85
CA ILE A 606 22.38 5.01 12.44
C ILE A 606 20.95 5.08 11.94
N TRP A 607 20.47 6.27 11.60
CA TRP A 607 19.13 6.49 11.06
C TRP A 607 19.22 6.72 9.57
N LEU A 608 18.61 5.83 8.80
CA LEU A 608 18.58 5.87 7.35
C LEU A 608 17.23 6.43 6.90
N VAL A 609 17.27 7.43 6.03
CA VAL A 609 16.07 8.01 5.41
C VAL A 609 16.14 7.99 3.89
N GLY A 610 17.08 7.25 3.28
CA GLY A 610 17.14 7.08 1.83
C GLY A 610 16.99 8.39 1.04
N ASP A 611 16.03 8.42 0.13
CA ASP A 611 15.59 9.62 -0.60
C ASP A 611 14.27 10.23 -0.06
N GLU A 612 14.00 10.09 1.24
CA GLU A 612 12.91 10.79 1.94
C GLU A 612 12.96 12.29 1.69
N SER A 613 11.79 12.91 1.53
CA SER A 613 11.67 14.36 1.32
C SER A 613 10.29 14.84 1.80
N THR A 614 9.89 16.02 1.36
CA THR A 614 8.70 16.75 1.82
C THR A 614 7.37 16.00 1.84
N SER A 615 7.16 15.00 0.97
CA SER A 615 5.88 14.30 0.86
C SER A 615 5.67 13.25 1.94
N ASP A 616 6.74 12.59 2.37
CA ASP A 616 6.75 11.44 3.28
C ASP A 616 7.48 11.79 4.61
N HIS A 617 8.03 13.00 4.66
CA HIS A 617 8.77 13.66 5.72
C HIS A 617 10.09 12.99 6.11
N THR A 618 11.17 13.74 5.90
CA THR A 618 12.45 13.42 6.52
C THR A 618 12.38 13.75 8.01
N PHE A 619 12.31 12.74 8.88
CA PHE A 619 12.10 12.89 10.33
C PHE A 619 10.81 13.65 10.69
N THR A 620 9.74 12.90 10.95
CA THR A 620 8.50 13.44 11.54
C THR A 620 8.77 14.10 12.90
N LEU A 621 7.85 14.96 13.38
CA LEU A 621 8.00 15.60 14.69
C LEU A 621 8.16 14.61 15.85
N ALA A 622 7.56 13.42 15.75
CA ALA A 622 7.70 12.36 16.75
C ALA A 622 9.11 11.75 16.72
N GLU A 623 9.68 11.56 15.53
CA GLU A 623 11.03 11.04 15.34
C GLU A 623 12.09 12.07 15.79
N GLN A 624 11.92 13.35 15.43
CA GLN A 624 12.77 14.44 15.91
C GLN A 624 12.81 14.46 17.45
N ALA A 625 11.64 14.36 18.10
CA ALA A 625 11.56 14.33 19.56
C ALA A 625 12.20 13.07 20.17
N ALA A 626 12.08 11.91 19.54
CA ALA A 626 12.71 10.67 20.00
C ALA A 626 14.24 10.76 19.91
N VAL A 627 14.76 11.32 18.81
CA VAL A 627 16.20 11.53 18.61
C VAL A 627 16.76 12.56 19.59
N ASP A 628 16.09 13.70 19.77
CA ASP A 628 16.50 14.73 20.74
C ASP A 628 16.61 14.15 22.15
N ALA A 629 15.61 13.37 22.58
CA ALA A 629 15.63 12.71 23.89
C ALA A 629 16.78 11.70 24.04
N TYR A 630 17.13 11.00 22.96
CA TYR A 630 18.25 10.06 22.94
C TYR A 630 19.61 10.79 23.02
N LEU A 631 19.79 11.89 22.28
CA LEU A 631 20.99 12.71 22.33
C LEU A 631 21.16 13.42 23.69
N ASP A 632 20.08 13.92 24.28
CA ASP A 632 20.07 14.46 25.65
C ASP A 632 20.47 13.41 26.70
N GLY A 633 20.20 12.13 26.42
CA GLY A 633 20.65 10.98 27.20
C GLY A 633 22.13 10.63 27.04
N GLY A 634 22.86 11.32 26.16
CA GLY A 634 24.26 11.06 25.84
C GLY A 634 24.49 10.02 24.74
N GLY A 635 23.46 9.69 23.97
CA GLY A 635 23.59 8.83 22.79
C GLY A 635 24.31 9.53 21.63
N ALA A 636 24.78 8.73 20.66
CA ALA A 636 25.40 9.22 19.43
C ALA A 636 24.54 8.93 18.19
N LEU A 637 24.44 9.86 17.23
CA LEU A 637 23.62 9.72 16.02
C LEU A 637 24.44 9.84 14.72
N VAL A 638 24.18 8.95 13.77
CA VAL A 638 24.50 9.13 12.36
C VAL A 638 23.17 9.19 11.61
N ALA A 639 22.85 10.30 10.96
CA ALA A 639 21.69 10.42 10.07
C ALA A 639 22.17 10.45 8.62
N SER A 640 21.53 9.68 7.74
CA SER A 640 21.93 9.59 6.33
C SER A 640 20.74 9.49 5.39
N GLY A 641 20.81 10.30 4.33
CA GLY A 641 19.85 10.34 3.24
C GLY A 641 20.13 11.54 2.33
N SER A 642 19.58 11.51 1.12
CA SER A 642 19.40 12.72 0.31
C SER A 642 18.25 13.55 0.88
N GLU A 643 18.18 14.82 0.46
CA GLU A 643 17.10 15.76 0.82
C GLU A 643 16.86 16.03 2.35
N ILE A 644 17.65 15.48 3.30
CA ILE A 644 17.53 15.80 4.75
C ILE A 644 17.60 17.30 5.01
N GLY A 645 18.59 17.97 4.42
CA GLY A 645 18.78 19.41 4.50
C GLY A 645 17.67 20.16 3.79
N TRP A 646 17.25 19.70 2.61
CA TRP A 646 16.14 20.28 1.87
C TRP A 646 14.85 20.28 2.71
N ASP A 647 14.40 19.12 3.19
CA ASP A 647 13.14 19.01 3.92
C ASP A 647 13.20 19.72 5.29
N LEU A 648 14.19 19.38 6.12
CA LEU A 648 14.27 19.94 7.46
C LEU A 648 14.64 21.43 7.43
N GLY A 649 15.60 21.81 6.58
CA GLY A 649 16.21 23.14 6.56
C GLY A 649 15.50 24.12 5.63
N SER A 650 15.41 23.79 4.33
CA SER A 650 14.86 24.68 3.30
C SER A 650 13.34 24.79 3.40
N GLN A 651 12.66 23.65 3.54
CA GLN A 651 11.21 23.56 3.61
C GLN A 651 10.67 23.86 5.01
N GLY A 652 11.55 23.84 6.02
CA GLY A 652 11.27 24.33 7.36
C GLY A 652 10.62 23.29 8.28
N ASN A 653 10.68 22.00 7.91
CA ASN A 653 10.04 20.91 8.66
C ASN A 653 10.84 20.44 9.90
N GLY A 654 12.08 20.93 10.08
CA GLY A 654 12.84 20.70 11.31
C GLY A 654 14.19 21.43 11.35
N GLY A 655 14.23 22.70 10.93
CA GLY A 655 15.49 23.43 10.80
C GLY A 655 16.22 23.63 12.14
N ALA A 656 15.48 23.69 13.25
CA ALA A 656 16.04 23.70 14.59
C ALA A 656 16.67 22.36 14.97
N PHE A 657 16.00 21.25 14.65
CA PHE A 657 16.51 19.90 14.83
C PHE A 657 17.80 19.69 14.02
N LEU A 658 17.80 20.01 12.72
CA LEU A 658 19.00 19.93 11.86
C LEU A 658 20.17 20.77 12.40
N THR A 659 19.89 22.00 12.87
CA THR A 659 20.89 22.86 13.51
C THR A 659 21.44 22.26 14.80
N GLY A 660 20.59 21.62 15.60
CA GLY A 660 20.95 20.89 16.82
C GLY A 660 21.90 19.73 16.55
N LEU A 661 21.75 19.05 15.42
CA LEU A 661 22.65 17.99 14.95
C LEU A 661 24.01 18.50 14.44
N GLY A 662 24.23 19.81 14.39
CA GLY A 662 25.49 20.42 13.91
C GLY A 662 25.52 20.74 12.42
N ALA A 663 24.40 20.61 11.71
CA ALA A 663 24.30 20.78 10.27
C ALA A 663 23.35 21.91 9.85
N LYS A 664 23.48 22.39 8.61
CA LYS A 664 22.57 23.31 7.94
C LYS A 664 22.54 23.00 6.45
N TYR A 665 21.36 23.12 5.84
CA TYR A 665 21.23 23.09 4.39
C TYR A 665 22.09 24.18 3.73
N ALA A 666 22.76 23.83 2.64
CA ALA A 666 23.53 24.76 1.82
C ALA A 666 23.06 24.79 0.37
N ALA A 667 22.83 23.62 -0.25
CA ALA A 667 22.28 23.50 -1.59
C ALA A 667 21.63 22.13 -1.79
N ASP A 668 20.67 22.08 -2.72
CA ASP A 668 19.82 20.93 -3.05
C ASP A 668 20.56 19.78 -3.71
N ASP A 669 21.57 20.13 -4.49
CA ASP A 669 22.37 19.17 -5.24
C ASP A 669 23.85 19.55 -5.13
N SER A 670 24.64 18.57 -4.72
CA SER A 670 26.09 18.66 -4.62
C SER A 670 26.80 18.61 -5.98
N ASP A 671 26.11 18.15 -7.03
CA ASP A 671 26.58 17.79 -8.38
C ASP A 671 27.84 16.89 -8.30
N SER A 672 27.86 15.97 -7.34
CA SER A 672 29.06 15.17 -7.03
C SER A 672 28.79 13.83 -6.36
N TYR A 673 29.20 12.76 -7.06
CA TYR A 673 29.13 11.37 -6.61
C TYR A 673 30.45 10.84 -6.02
N THR A 674 31.33 11.73 -5.58
CA THR A 674 32.63 11.38 -5.01
C THR A 674 32.87 12.18 -3.76
N VAL A 675 33.20 11.48 -2.67
CA VAL A 675 33.30 12.03 -1.32
C VAL A 675 34.64 11.67 -0.71
N SER A 676 35.18 12.52 0.14
CA SER A 676 36.39 12.26 0.92
C SER A 676 36.26 12.80 2.35
N GLY A 677 37.07 12.27 3.25
CA GLY A 677 37.10 12.69 4.64
C GLY A 677 37.56 14.15 4.84
N ALA A 678 37.01 14.81 5.85
CA ALA A 678 37.40 16.13 6.31
C ALA A 678 37.32 16.23 7.84
N GLY A 679 37.89 17.29 8.43
CA GLY A 679 37.87 17.47 9.89
C GLY A 679 38.51 16.28 10.61
N GLU A 680 37.85 15.77 11.64
CA GLU A 680 38.26 14.57 12.37
C GLU A 680 38.31 13.31 11.48
N LEU A 681 37.60 13.29 10.34
CA LEU A 681 37.61 12.17 9.39
C LEU A 681 38.58 12.36 8.22
N ALA A 682 39.51 13.32 8.25
CA ALA A 682 40.46 13.59 7.15
C ALA A 682 41.34 12.39 6.73
N GLY A 683 41.41 11.33 7.55
CA GLY A 683 42.08 10.07 7.21
C GLY A 683 41.29 9.17 6.22
N LEU A 684 40.00 9.42 6.02
CA LEU A 684 39.16 8.66 5.09
C LEU A 684 39.46 9.09 3.64
N GLY A 685 39.95 8.16 2.83
CA GLY A 685 40.26 8.38 1.42
C GLY A 685 39.02 8.67 0.57
N PRO A 686 39.20 9.07 -0.70
CA PRO A 686 38.08 9.30 -1.60
C PRO A 686 37.37 7.98 -1.96
N PHE A 687 36.03 8.01 -1.98
CA PHE A 687 35.15 6.92 -2.41
C PHE A 687 33.99 7.46 -3.26
N ALA A 688 33.25 6.55 -3.91
CA ALA A 688 32.11 6.88 -4.76
C ALA A 688 30.80 6.26 -4.23
N TYR A 689 29.69 6.87 -4.63
CA TYR A 689 28.32 6.43 -4.33
C TYR A 689 27.42 6.73 -5.54
N GLY A 690 26.24 6.11 -5.62
CA GLY A 690 25.29 6.38 -6.72
C GLY A 690 25.77 5.86 -8.09
N GLY A 691 26.73 4.94 -8.12
CA GLY A 691 27.24 4.36 -9.35
C GLY A 691 26.22 3.43 -10.05
N PRO A 692 26.58 2.81 -11.19
CA PRO A 692 25.66 2.00 -12.00
C PRO A 692 25.05 0.77 -11.32
N GLY A 693 25.56 0.37 -10.15
CA GLY A 693 25.03 -0.72 -9.32
C GLY A 693 24.16 -0.25 -8.15
N ALA A 694 23.91 1.06 -8.03
CA ALA A 694 23.04 1.64 -7.02
C ALA A 694 21.61 1.08 -7.13
N ALA A 695 20.93 0.95 -5.98
CA ALA A 695 19.57 0.42 -5.93
C ALA A 695 18.54 1.34 -6.60
N TYR A 696 18.82 2.63 -6.62
CA TYR A 696 18.06 3.67 -7.29
C TYR A 696 19.02 4.81 -7.70
N PRO A 697 18.66 5.63 -8.72
CA PRO A 697 19.46 6.81 -9.04
C PRO A 697 19.35 7.80 -7.88
N GLU A 698 20.50 8.34 -7.47
CA GLU A 698 20.51 9.49 -6.56
C GLU A 698 20.51 10.75 -7.42
N ASP A 699 19.54 11.63 -7.20
CA ASP A 699 19.30 12.78 -8.07
C ASP A 699 19.50 14.13 -7.33
N PHE A 700 19.40 14.16 -6.00
CA PHE A 700 19.47 15.37 -5.18
C PHE A 700 20.25 15.16 -3.86
N PRO A 701 21.55 14.82 -3.93
CA PRO A 701 22.38 14.73 -2.73
C PRO A 701 22.66 16.12 -2.16
N ASP A 702 22.20 16.37 -0.94
CA ASP A 702 22.30 17.66 -0.25
C ASP A 702 23.75 18.09 0.00
N ALA A 703 24.05 19.35 -0.33
CA ALA A 703 25.20 20.04 0.21
C ALA A 703 24.89 20.61 1.60
N LEU A 704 25.74 20.30 2.57
CA LEU A 704 25.60 20.74 3.95
C LEU A 704 26.69 21.74 4.36
N SER A 705 26.33 22.61 5.30
CA SER A 705 27.26 23.50 6.01
C SER A 705 27.20 23.24 7.52
N ALA A 706 28.27 23.60 8.24
CA ALA A 706 28.33 23.38 9.68
C ALA A 706 27.52 24.44 10.45
N ALA A 707 26.72 23.99 11.41
CA ALA A 707 26.09 24.85 12.40
C ALA A 707 27.10 25.27 13.49
N ALA A 708 26.66 26.13 14.42
CA ALA A 708 27.52 26.54 15.53
C ALA A 708 27.85 25.34 16.42
N GLY A 709 29.14 25.08 16.63
CA GLY A 709 29.62 23.91 17.40
C GLY A 709 29.80 22.64 16.56
N GLY A 710 29.32 22.63 15.31
CA GLY A 710 29.57 21.55 14.36
C GLY A 710 30.77 21.80 13.45
N GLU A 711 31.16 20.76 12.72
CA GLU A 711 32.18 20.80 11.68
C GLU A 711 31.80 19.96 10.46
N ILE A 712 32.54 20.15 9.36
CA ILE A 712 32.38 19.37 8.13
C ILE A 712 33.22 18.11 8.25
N ALA A 713 32.56 16.96 8.35
CA ALA A 713 33.18 15.65 8.49
C ALA A 713 33.49 14.99 7.13
N LEU A 714 32.73 15.29 6.08
CA LEU A 714 32.96 14.79 4.72
C LEU A 714 32.84 15.92 3.71
N ARG A 715 33.56 15.81 2.59
CA ARG A 715 33.50 16.76 1.47
C ARG A 715 33.26 16.05 0.15
N TYR A 716 32.35 16.59 -0.63
CA TYR A 716 32.21 16.26 -2.04
C TYR A 716 33.44 16.73 -2.82
N ALA A 717 33.70 16.09 -3.96
CA ALA A 717 34.75 16.51 -4.89
C ALA A 717 34.48 17.92 -5.47
N SER A 718 33.21 18.37 -5.48
CA SER A 718 32.82 19.75 -5.79
C SER A 718 33.30 20.77 -4.75
N GLY A 719 33.78 20.32 -3.58
CA GLY A 719 34.25 21.14 -2.46
C GLY A 719 33.18 21.45 -1.42
N GLN A 720 31.93 21.13 -1.72
CA GLN A 720 30.77 21.26 -0.84
C GLN A 720 30.84 20.27 0.34
N GLY A 721 30.13 20.55 1.43
CA GLY A 721 30.08 19.63 2.58
C GLY A 721 29.15 18.46 2.28
N ALA A 722 29.67 17.23 2.38
CA ALA A 722 28.89 16.00 2.22
C ALA A 722 28.37 15.46 3.55
N ALA A 723 29.00 15.85 4.65
CA ALA A 723 28.49 15.60 5.98
C ALA A 723 28.91 16.71 6.94
N ALA A 724 28.01 17.06 7.85
CA ALA A 724 28.24 18.03 8.90
C ALA A 724 27.68 17.52 10.23
N GLY A 725 28.35 17.83 11.35
CA GLY A 725 27.96 17.27 12.64
C GLY A 725 28.72 17.82 13.83
N VAL A 726 28.28 17.47 15.03
CA VAL A 726 28.98 17.74 16.30
C VAL A 726 29.80 16.51 16.67
N PHE A 727 31.13 16.64 16.66
CA PHE A 727 32.02 15.56 17.08
C PHE A 727 31.72 15.13 18.52
N GLY A 728 31.55 13.83 18.75
CA GLY A 728 31.13 13.26 20.03
C GLY A 728 29.63 13.34 20.32
N GLN A 729 28.80 13.67 19.32
CA GLN A 729 27.34 13.62 19.45
C GLN A 729 26.61 13.17 18.18
N SER A 730 26.86 13.80 17.03
CA SER A 730 26.01 13.58 15.84
C SER A 730 26.73 13.89 14.52
N VAL A 731 26.31 13.22 13.44
CA VAL A 731 26.69 13.58 12.06
C VAL A 731 25.53 13.35 11.11
N VAL A 732 25.27 14.33 10.25
CA VAL A 732 24.29 14.26 9.15
C VAL A 732 25.04 14.13 7.84
N VAL A 733 24.71 13.11 7.06
CA VAL A 733 25.29 12.80 5.75
C VAL A 733 24.24 13.13 4.68
N GLY A 734 24.59 14.01 3.73
CA GLY A 734 23.69 14.48 2.67
C GLY A 734 23.56 13.54 1.48
N PHE A 735 23.91 12.27 1.66
CA PHE A 735 23.67 11.22 0.67
C PHE A 735 23.33 9.90 1.39
N PRO A 736 22.61 8.97 0.74
CA PRO A 736 22.23 7.70 1.35
C PRO A 736 23.42 6.73 1.43
N LEU A 737 23.69 6.19 2.63
CA LEU A 737 24.79 5.25 2.86
C LEU A 737 24.63 3.94 2.08
N GLU A 738 23.40 3.50 1.86
CA GLU A 738 23.04 2.32 1.07
C GLU A 738 23.45 2.42 -0.41
N LEU A 739 23.74 3.63 -0.89
CA LEU A 739 24.18 3.89 -2.26
C LEU A 739 25.71 3.94 -2.42
N VAL A 740 26.49 3.73 -1.36
CA VAL A 740 27.95 3.62 -1.47
C VAL A 740 28.31 2.41 -2.35
N ASP A 741 29.18 2.65 -3.34
CA ASP A 741 29.41 1.71 -4.44
C ASP A 741 30.04 0.38 -4.01
N SER A 742 30.89 0.40 -2.99
CA SER A 742 31.61 -0.78 -2.51
C SER A 742 31.33 -1.04 -1.03
N ASP A 743 31.13 -2.32 -0.68
CA ASP A 743 30.90 -2.72 0.71
C ASP A 743 32.11 -2.43 1.62
N ALA A 744 33.32 -2.40 1.04
CA ALA A 744 34.53 -2.05 1.76
C ALA A 744 34.57 -0.55 2.13
N ASP A 745 34.18 0.32 1.20
CA ASP A 745 34.09 1.76 1.45
C ASP A 745 32.93 2.06 2.41
N LEU A 746 31.79 1.38 2.26
CA LEU A 746 30.66 1.49 3.18
C LEU A 746 31.06 1.09 4.61
N ALA A 747 31.76 -0.02 4.79
CA ALA A 747 32.24 -0.45 6.11
C ALA A 747 33.23 0.54 6.71
N ALA A 748 34.18 1.06 5.93
CA ALA A 748 35.12 2.08 6.39
C ALA A 748 34.42 3.39 6.77
N LEU A 749 33.46 3.83 5.95
CA LEU A 749 32.69 5.04 6.16
C LEU A 749 31.77 4.92 7.38
N ALA A 750 30.94 3.88 7.45
CA ALA A 750 30.00 3.69 8.56
C ALA A 750 30.73 3.58 9.90
N SER A 751 31.85 2.85 9.95
CA SER A 751 32.70 2.79 11.15
C SER A 751 33.29 4.16 11.51
N ALA A 752 33.73 4.94 10.54
CA ALA A 752 34.28 6.27 10.77
C ALA A 752 33.21 7.26 11.27
N LEU A 753 32.01 7.23 10.71
CA LEU A 753 30.88 8.08 11.13
C LEU A 753 30.41 7.74 12.54
N VAL A 754 30.33 6.45 12.90
CA VAL A 754 30.03 6.02 14.27
C VAL A 754 31.11 6.50 15.23
N GLY A 755 32.39 6.39 14.87
CA GLY A 755 33.50 6.92 15.67
C GLY A 755 33.41 8.45 15.86
N PHE A 756 33.12 9.19 14.79
CA PHE A 756 32.90 10.64 14.85
C PHE A 756 31.77 11.01 15.81
N ALA A 757 30.62 10.34 15.71
CA ALA A 757 29.46 10.62 16.54
C ALA A 757 29.70 10.23 18.01
N ARG A 758 30.57 9.25 18.30
CA ARG A 758 30.96 8.85 19.66
C ARG A 758 32.11 9.68 20.24
N GLY A 759 32.91 10.31 19.38
CA GLY A 759 34.09 11.08 19.77
C GLY A 759 35.33 10.21 19.99
N ASP A 760 35.44 9.08 19.27
CA ASP A 760 36.48 8.04 19.43
C ASP A 760 37.71 8.23 18.52
#